data_AF-A0A519JSE7-F1
#
_entry.id   AF-A0A519JSE7-F1
#
_cell.length_a   1.000
_cell.length_b   1.000
_cell.length_c   1.000
_cell.angle_alpha   90.00
_cell.angle_beta   90.00
_cell.angle_gamma   90.00
#
_symmetry.space_group_name_H-M   'P 1'
#
loop_
_entity.id
_entity.type
_entity.pdbx_description
1 polymer ?
#
loop_
_entity_poly.entity_id
_entity_poly.type
_entity_poly.pdbx_seq_one_letter_code
_entity_poly.pdbx_strand_id
1 'polypeptide(L)'
;FGLDYDSDRHFFLSQYFRSRYDEALRNYPYIDSRVQITRIEVWVTNRQNRVSTTANNLRNIVALQDLGESQLTNYTDPQVVIFPQPAGFYTAPADSPTDNKNNLYNPSLITAGGGLLNNNIREIVTVAAGFNGVTASEGRDYSKLENARKLTANEFTYNPQLGYISLQQRLSNDEVLAVAYQYTIGDQVYQVGEFGTDGVDATQTNNTDPNAPPTAITTQSLVLKMLKSNLTNVNDPIWNLMMKNIYQIPGAFQLEQDDFRFNILYTDPSPLNYITEVNGFQFPTTPPVKDTPLLKVFNMDRLNSSNDPQVNGDGFFDFIPGLTVDTQNGRIIFTTVEPFGKTLFDKLQSNAGPNYSDPLTYNPNQAKYVYRSLYKGTQAAALQDSQKNKFQLKGRFKSTGGDGIPIGAFNVPRGSVVVTAGGRILVEGVDYSVNYQLGRVQILDAALQASGTPIEVSVENNSVFGQQTRRFMGVNVEHKFSDKFLVGATFLKMTEKPFTNKSNYGQESVNNTIFGANVNYSTEVPFLTRMVNKLPNIDTDVPSNVSVRAEVAFLKPDAPKADQFQGESTIYVDDFEGSQTTIDMRSPFSWSLASVPVKNTNPSPTNTYPDFGADANDLTYGYKRAKLSWYSIDPTFYSQTPGDLSNQDIAYNATRRVYSEELYPVTDIAAGQLQVVNTFDLSYYPTERGPYNFNPVAAA
;
A
#
# COMPACT_ATOMS: atom_id res chain seq x y z
N PHE A 1 -0.30 11.13 -4.34
CA PHE A 1 -1.16 11.55 -5.48
C PHE A 1 -2.40 10.66 -5.53
N GLY A 2 -3.41 11.00 -6.35
CA GLY A 2 -4.64 10.21 -6.49
C GLY A 2 -4.38 8.75 -6.88
N LEU A 3 -3.29 8.47 -7.58
CA LEU A 3 -2.82 7.12 -7.90
C LEU A 3 -2.42 6.26 -6.67
N ASP A 4 -2.01 6.91 -5.58
CA ASP A 4 -1.33 6.25 -4.44
C ASP A 4 -2.33 5.82 -3.33
N TYR A 5 -3.45 5.22 -3.72
CA TYR A 5 -4.41 4.64 -2.77
C TYR A 5 -3.82 3.40 -2.07
N ASP A 6 -4.33 3.08 -0.88
CA ASP A 6 -3.88 1.92 -0.07
C ASP A 6 -4.46 0.61 -0.67
N SER A 7 -3.71 0.02 -1.60
CA SER A 7 -4.11 -1.16 -2.39
C SER A 7 -4.08 -2.46 -1.59
N ASP A 8 -4.92 -3.43 -1.99
CA ASP A 8 -5.00 -4.80 -1.45
C ASP A 8 -5.23 -4.89 0.06
N ARG A 9 -5.92 -3.90 0.64
CA ARG A 9 -6.16 -3.79 2.08
C ARG A 9 -7.62 -3.56 2.45
N HIS A 10 -8.35 -2.82 1.62
CA HIS A 10 -9.70 -2.36 1.92
C HIS A 10 -10.70 -2.96 0.93
N PHE A 11 -11.77 -3.58 1.43
CA PHE A 11 -12.72 -4.31 0.59
C PHE A 11 -14.16 -4.11 1.08
N PHE A 12 -15.06 -3.77 0.16
CA PHE A 12 -16.50 -3.91 0.38
C PHE A 12 -16.88 -5.37 0.57
N LEU A 13 -17.89 -5.65 1.39
CA LEU A 13 -18.35 -7.01 1.65
C LEU A 13 -19.18 -7.61 0.50
N SER A 14 -19.77 -6.76 -0.34
CA SER A 14 -20.57 -7.16 -1.51
C SER A 14 -20.79 -5.98 -2.46
N GLN A 15 -21.32 -6.27 -3.66
CA GLN A 15 -21.68 -5.22 -4.61
C GLN A 15 -22.81 -4.35 -4.10
N TYR A 16 -23.71 -4.90 -3.28
CA TYR A 16 -24.76 -4.16 -2.59
C TYR A 16 -24.17 -3.00 -1.76
N PHE A 17 -23.20 -3.27 -0.87
CA PHE A 17 -22.59 -2.22 -0.04
C PHE A 17 -21.83 -1.20 -0.89
N ARG A 18 -21.10 -1.66 -1.89
CA ARG A 18 -20.41 -0.78 -2.85
C ARG A 18 -21.38 0.17 -3.55
N SER A 19 -22.49 -0.36 -4.06
CA SER A 19 -23.47 0.42 -4.82
C SER A 19 -24.18 1.50 -3.99
N ARG A 20 -24.34 1.25 -2.68
CA ARG A 20 -25.00 2.18 -1.75
C ARG A 20 -24.05 3.10 -1.00
N TYR A 21 -22.74 2.91 -1.08
CA TYR A 21 -21.76 3.71 -0.33
C TYR A 21 -21.90 5.22 -0.58
N ASP A 22 -21.96 5.63 -1.86
CA ASP A 22 -22.09 7.05 -2.24
C ASP A 22 -23.41 7.66 -1.75
N GLU A 23 -24.49 6.87 -1.78
CA GLU A 23 -25.82 7.31 -1.33
C GLU A 23 -25.92 7.37 0.19
N ALA A 24 -25.40 6.35 0.90
CA ALA A 24 -25.37 6.28 2.35
C ALA A 24 -24.58 7.45 2.96
N LEU A 25 -23.57 7.96 2.25
CA LEU A 25 -22.78 9.12 2.68
C LEU A 25 -23.23 10.44 2.06
N ARG A 26 -24.38 10.48 1.36
CA ARG A 26 -24.88 11.72 0.75
C ARG A 26 -25.13 12.83 1.78
N ASN A 27 -25.39 12.53 3.03
CA ASN A 27 -25.67 13.52 4.08
C ASN A 27 -24.81 13.32 5.34
N TYR A 28 -23.56 12.88 5.17
CA TYR A 28 -22.64 12.75 6.32
C TYR A 28 -22.61 14.06 7.14
N PRO A 29 -22.54 14.02 8.49
CA PRO A 29 -22.13 12.88 9.33
C PRO A 29 -23.20 11.79 9.50
N TYR A 30 -24.46 12.06 9.14
CA TYR A 30 -25.52 11.04 9.19
C TYR A 30 -25.32 10.02 8.06
N ILE A 31 -25.20 8.74 8.43
CA ILE A 31 -25.12 7.63 7.47
C ILE A 31 -26.56 7.18 7.16
N ASP A 32 -26.97 7.34 5.90
CA ASP A 32 -28.27 6.91 5.41
C ASP A 32 -28.28 5.40 5.10
N SER A 33 -28.04 4.61 6.16
CA SER A 33 -28.05 3.14 6.12
C SER A 33 -28.58 2.61 7.45
N ARG A 34 -29.53 1.69 7.37
CA ARG A 34 -30.06 0.94 8.52
C ARG A 34 -29.35 -0.38 8.74
N VAL A 35 -28.30 -0.66 7.97
CA VAL A 35 -27.48 -1.87 8.10
C VAL A 35 -26.74 -1.82 9.44
N GLN A 36 -26.71 -2.96 10.12
CA GLN A 36 -25.81 -3.18 11.24
C GLN A 36 -25.23 -4.59 11.17
N ILE A 37 -23.93 -4.70 10.89
CA ILE A 37 -23.19 -5.97 10.91
C ILE A 37 -23.06 -6.45 12.35
N THR A 38 -23.58 -7.64 12.64
CA THR A 38 -23.59 -8.25 13.97
C THR A 38 -22.46 -9.26 14.13
N ARG A 39 -22.04 -9.92 13.04
CA ARG A 39 -20.98 -10.92 13.05
C ARG A 39 -20.24 -10.95 11.72
N ILE A 40 -18.92 -11.12 11.78
CA ILE A 40 -18.06 -11.29 10.60
C ILE A 40 -16.90 -12.25 10.89
N GLU A 41 -16.60 -13.10 9.91
CA GLU A 41 -15.41 -13.95 9.87
C GLU A 41 -14.67 -13.71 8.56
N VAL A 42 -13.37 -13.43 8.65
CA VAL A 42 -12.50 -13.18 7.50
C VAL A 42 -11.48 -14.30 7.41
N TRP A 43 -11.29 -14.84 6.22
CA TRP A 43 -10.43 -15.99 5.95
C TRP A 43 -9.42 -15.67 4.85
N VAL A 44 -8.15 -16.04 5.06
CA VAL A 44 -7.04 -15.77 4.14
C VAL A 44 -6.21 -17.02 3.86
N THR A 45 -5.44 -17.01 2.77
CA THR A 45 -4.44 -18.04 2.47
C THR A 45 -3.41 -18.17 3.61
N ASN A 46 -3.15 -19.40 4.07
CA ASN A 46 -2.13 -19.66 5.09
C ASN A 46 -0.77 -19.97 4.47
N ARG A 47 0.06 -18.96 4.25
CA ARG A 47 1.38 -19.14 3.60
C ARG A 47 2.44 -19.77 4.49
N GLN A 48 2.37 -19.53 5.80
CA GLN A 48 3.43 -19.93 6.73
C GLN A 48 3.21 -21.34 7.30
N ASN A 49 2.07 -21.98 7.01
CA ASN A 49 1.65 -23.26 7.58
C ASN A 49 1.84 -23.33 9.10
N ARG A 50 1.69 -22.18 9.78
CA ARG A 50 1.90 -22.06 11.23
C ARG A 50 0.62 -22.42 11.97
N VAL A 51 0.78 -23.27 12.97
CA VAL A 51 -0.26 -23.70 13.90
C VAL A 51 0.06 -23.02 15.23
N SER A 52 -0.82 -22.14 15.73
CA SER A 52 -0.67 -21.38 16.98
C SER A 52 -1.71 -21.80 18.02
N THR A 53 -1.28 -22.14 19.23
CA THR A 53 -2.13 -22.63 20.32
C THR A 53 -3.24 -21.68 20.76
N THR A 54 -3.19 -20.39 20.37
CA THR A 54 -4.14 -19.35 20.78
C THR A 54 -5.09 -18.87 19.67
N ALA A 55 -4.91 -19.33 18.42
CA ALA A 55 -5.71 -18.88 17.27
C ALA A 55 -5.81 -19.92 16.12
N ASN A 56 -5.99 -21.20 16.46
CA ASN A 56 -6.04 -22.31 15.49
C ASN A 56 -7.45 -22.57 14.93
N ASN A 57 -8.00 -21.61 14.20
CA ASN A 57 -9.21 -21.85 13.42
C ASN A 57 -8.83 -21.95 11.93
N LEU A 58 -8.34 -23.14 11.55
CA LEU A 58 -8.02 -23.49 10.16
C LEU A 58 -9.15 -24.34 9.59
N ARG A 59 -9.63 -24.00 8.40
CA ARG A 59 -10.69 -24.72 7.70
C ARG A 59 -10.39 -24.81 6.21
N ASN A 60 -10.90 -25.85 5.57
CA ASN A 60 -11.05 -25.84 4.13
C ASN A 60 -12.18 -24.88 3.77
N ILE A 61 -11.97 -24.04 2.76
CA ILE A 61 -12.97 -23.10 2.30
C ILE A 61 -13.09 -23.15 0.78
N VAL A 62 -14.30 -22.91 0.29
CA VAL A 62 -14.61 -22.61 -1.11
C VAL A 62 -15.21 -21.22 -1.13
N ALA A 63 -14.44 -20.26 -1.62
CA ALA A 63 -14.83 -18.87 -1.76
C ALA A 63 -15.48 -18.68 -3.13
N LEU A 64 -16.78 -18.40 -3.15
CA LEU A 64 -17.55 -18.13 -4.37
C LEU A 64 -17.65 -16.63 -4.59
N GLN A 65 -17.46 -16.20 -5.84
CA GLN A 65 -17.55 -14.78 -6.20
C GLN A 65 -18.97 -14.22 -6.04
N ASP A 66 -19.94 -14.87 -6.68
CA ASP A 66 -21.30 -14.34 -6.84
C ASP A 66 -22.22 -14.68 -5.65
N LEU A 67 -21.69 -15.28 -4.58
CA LEU A 67 -22.49 -15.67 -3.42
C LEU A 67 -23.24 -14.48 -2.82
N GLY A 68 -24.55 -14.63 -2.71
CA GLY A 68 -25.47 -13.69 -2.08
C GLY A 68 -25.72 -12.37 -2.80
N GLU A 69 -25.21 -12.21 -4.03
CA GLU A 69 -25.49 -11.04 -4.88
C GLU A 69 -26.87 -11.15 -5.53
N SER A 70 -27.58 -10.02 -5.59
CA SER A 70 -28.81 -9.83 -6.37
C SER A 70 -28.56 -8.87 -7.53
N GLN A 71 -29.48 -8.78 -8.49
CA GLN A 71 -29.44 -7.73 -9.52
C GLN A 71 -29.45 -6.34 -8.88
N LEU A 72 -28.81 -5.37 -9.53
CA LEU A 72 -28.80 -3.96 -9.11
C LEU A 72 -29.31 -3.09 -10.27
N THR A 73 -30.32 -2.26 -10.04
CA THR A 73 -31.01 -1.53 -11.12
C THR A 73 -30.09 -0.59 -11.91
N ASN A 74 -29.09 0.00 -11.25
CA ASN A 74 -28.17 0.97 -11.85
C ASN A 74 -26.89 0.35 -12.45
N TYR A 75 -26.77 -0.97 -12.45
CA TYR A 75 -25.58 -1.69 -12.92
C TYR A 75 -25.99 -2.79 -13.90
N THR A 76 -25.10 -3.11 -14.82
CA THR A 76 -25.31 -4.28 -15.69
C THR A 76 -24.89 -5.55 -14.96
N ASP A 77 -25.51 -6.70 -15.28
CA ASP A 77 -25.19 -7.98 -14.66
C ASP A 77 -23.67 -8.29 -14.63
N PRO A 78 -22.89 -8.10 -15.72
CA PRO A 78 -21.44 -8.34 -15.71
C PRO A 78 -20.63 -7.44 -14.75
N GLN A 79 -21.22 -6.38 -14.20
CA GLN A 79 -20.59 -5.54 -13.18
C GLN A 79 -20.86 -6.03 -11.76
N VAL A 80 -21.87 -6.89 -11.59
CA VAL A 80 -22.34 -7.38 -10.29
C VAL A 80 -21.93 -8.84 -10.07
N VAL A 81 -22.14 -9.69 -11.08
CA VAL A 81 -21.84 -11.12 -11.07
C VAL A 81 -21.01 -11.54 -12.28
N ILE A 82 -20.35 -12.71 -12.21
CA ILE A 82 -19.75 -13.30 -13.41
C ILE A 82 -20.87 -13.58 -14.42
N PHE A 83 -20.68 -13.23 -15.69
CA PHE A 83 -21.69 -13.40 -16.73
C PHE A 83 -21.16 -14.32 -17.84
N PRO A 84 -22.02 -15.13 -18.50
CA PRO A 84 -23.47 -15.30 -18.30
C PRO A 84 -23.85 -16.21 -17.14
N GLN A 85 -24.98 -15.92 -16.48
CA GLN A 85 -25.61 -16.79 -15.48
C GLN A 85 -26.79 -17.57 -16.08
N PRO A 86 -27.09 -18.78 -15.58
CA PRO A 86 -28.24 -19.56 -16.05
C PRO A 86 -29.57 -18.88 -15.73
N ALA A 87 -30.61 -19.23 -16.48
CA ALA A 87 -31.95 -18.71 -16.25
C ALA A 87 -32.43 -19.05 -14.82
N GLY A 88 -33.01 -18.06 -14.12
CA GLY A 88 -33.46 -18.23 -12.74
C GLY A 88 -32.33 -18.19 -11.68
N PHE A 89 -31.11 -17.79 -12.06
CA PHE A 89 -30.00 -17.63 -11.10
C PHE A 89 -30.37 -16.73 -9.92
N TYR A 90 -31.02 -15.60 -10.17
CA TYR A 90 -31.51 -14.70 -9.14
C TYR A 90 -32.88 -15.16 -8.64
N THR A 91 -32.99 -15.30 -7.32
CA THR A 91 -34.22 -15.73 -6.62
C THR A 91 -34.87 -14.58 -5.83
N ALA A 92 -34.15 -13.48 -5.63
CA ALA A 92 -34.65 -12.25 -5.01
C ALA A 92 -34.84 -11.13 -6.05
N PRO A 93 -35.73 -10.14 -5.79
CA PRO A 93 -35.86 -8.94 -6.61
C PRO A 93 -34.56 -8.14 -6.71
N ALA A 94 -34.45 -7.30 -7.74
CA ALA A 94 -33.36 -6.34 -7.85
C ALA A 94 -33.29 -5.41 -6.62
N ASP A 95 -32.07 -4.98 -6.28
CA ASP A 95 -31.73 -4.10 -5.15
C ASP A 95 -32.06 -4.66 -3.75
N SER A 96 -32.27 -5.98 -3.66
CA SER A 96 -32.44 -6.67 -2.38
C SER A 96 -31.16 -6.60 -1.52
N PRO A 97 -31.28 -6.51 -0.18
CA PRO A 97 -30.13 -6.70 0.71
C PRO A 97 -29.45 -8.04 0.43
N THR A 98 -28.11 -8.04 0.44
CA THR A 98 -27.30 -9.23 0.16
C THR A 98 -27.57 -10.36 1.16
N ASP A 99 -27.94 -11.53 0.67
CA ASP A 99 -28.28 -12.72 1.47
C ASP A 99 -27.98 -13.97 0.64
N ASN A 100 -27.59 -15.06 1.29
CA ASN A 100 -27.44 -16.37 0.68
C ASN A 100 -28.65 -16.74 -0.22
N LYS A 101 -29.87 -16.36 0.18
CA LYS A 101 -31.13 -16.64 -0.54
C LYS A 101 -31.33 -15.82 -1.82
N ASN A 102 -30.44 -14.88 -2.16
CA ASN A 102 -30.62 -14.02 -3.32
C ASN A 102 -30.35 -14.71 -4.65
N ASN A 103 -29.59 -15.81 -4.63
CA ASN A 103 -29.29 -16.57 -5.83
C ASN A 103 -29.15 -18.07 -5.55
N LEU A 104 -29.04 -18.84 -6.64
CA LEU A 104 -28.97 -20.30 -6.59
C LEU A 104 -27.65 -20.86 -6.02
N TYR A 105 -26.69 -20.02 -5.61
CA TYR A 105 -25.51 -20.43 -4.83
C TYR A 105 -25.78 -20.48 -3.31
N ASN A 106 -27.02 -20.30 -2.88
CA ASN A 106 -27.44 -20.47 -1.50
C ASN A 106 -26.97 -21.83 -0.92
N PRO A 107 -26.09 -21.85 0.10
CA PRO A 107 -25.57 -23.10 0.67
C PRO A 107 -26.66 -24.00 1.28
N SER A 108 -27.78 -23.44 1.73
CA SER A 108 -28.90 -24.23 2.26
C SER A 108 -29.59 -25.11 1.19
N LEU A 109 -29.42 -24.79 -0.10
CA LEU A 109 -29.95 -25.59 -1.21
C LEU A 109 -29.07 -26.78 -1.59
N ILE A 110 -27.86 -26.91 -1.03
CA ILE A 110 -26.96 -28.04 -1.30
C ILE A 110 -27.62 -29.36 -0.87
N THR A 111 -28.23 -29.38 0.32
CA THR A 111 -28.95 -30.56 0.83
C THR A 111 -30.42 -30.58 0.41
N ALA A 112 -31.08 -29.41 0.37
CA ALA A 112 -32.50 -29.32 0.02
C ALA A 112 -32.78 -29.56 -1.48
N GLY A 113 -31.78 -29.37 -2.35
CA GLY A 113 -31.91 -29.45 -3.80
C GLY A 113 -32.44 -28.14 -4.41
N GLY A 114 -32.42 -28.07 -5.75
CA GLY A 114 -32.94 -26.92 -6.51
C GLY A 114 -31.97 -25.73 -6.67
N GLY A 115 -30.80 -25.77 -6.03
CA GLY A 115 -29.70 -24.82 -6.24
C GLY A 115 -28.72 -25.26 -7.34
N LEU A 116 -27.75 -24.40 -7.62
CA LEU A 116 -26.63 -24.68 -8.54
C LEU A 116 -25.45 -25.35 -7.84
N LEU A 117 -25.44 -25.42 -6.51
CA LEU A 117 -24.42 -26.15 -5.75
C LEU A 117 -24.91 -27.55 -5.38
N ASN A 118 -24.01 -28.53 -5.38
CA ASN A 118 -24.27 -29.89 -4.91
C ASN A 118 -23.24 -30.33 -3.84
N ASN A 119 -23.40 -31.52 -3.26
CA ASN A 119 -22.55 -31.99 -2.15
C ASN A 119 -21.05 -32.06 -2.49
N ASN A 120 -20.65 -32.19 -3.76
CA ASN A 120 -19.23 -32.21 -4.15
C ASN A 120 -18.54 -30.86 -3.85
N ILE A 121 -19.28 -29.75 -3.71
CA ILE A 121 -18.70 -28.46 -3.32
C ILE A 121 -18.08 -28.49 -1.91
N ARG A 122 -18.51 -29.45 -1.08
CA ARG A 122 -17.99 -29.59 0.29
C ARG A 122 -16.63 -30.24 0.32
N GLU A 123 -16.29 -31.09 -0.63
CA GLU A 123 -15.01 -31.79 -0.63
C GLU A 123 -14.03 -31.05 -1.54
N ILE A 124 -12.89 -30.63 -0.98
CA ILE A 124 -11.92 -29.77 -1.69
C ILE A 124 -11.38 -30.39 -2.99
N VAL A 125 -11.40 -31.72 -3.08
CA VAL A 125 -10.95 -32.51 -4.23
C VAL A 125 -11.99 -32.57 -5.36
N THR A 126 -13.28 -32.41 -5.07
CA THR A 126 -14.37 -32.52 -6.06
C THR A 126 -15.11 -31.19 -6.33
N VAL A 127 -14.62 -30.06 -5.80
CA VAL A 127 -15.22 -28.72 -5.96
C VAL A 127 -15.59 -28.37 -7.41
N ALA A 128 -14.76 -28.75 -8.39
CA ALA A 128 -15.05 -28.51 -9.80
C ALA A 128 -16.34 -29.20 -10.30
N ALA A 129 -16.68 -30.36 -9.74
CA ALA A 129 -17.95 -31.07 -9.96
C ALA A 129 -19.05 -30.67 -8.97
N GLY A 130 -18.80 -29.64 -8.14
CA GLY A 130 -19.72 -29.06 -7.15
C GLY A 130 -20.81 -28.17 -7.73
N PHE A 131 -20.77 -27.91 -9.04
CA PHE A 131 -21.67 -27.01 -9.75
C PHE A 131 -22.61 -27.79 -10.68
N ASN A 132 -23.90 -27.48 -10.62
CA ASN A 132 -24.94 -28.08 -11.46
C ASN A 132 -25.25 -27.15 -12.63
N GLY A 133 -25.18 -27.65 -13.87
CA GLY A 133 -25.64 -26.91 -15.06
C GLY A 133 -24.83 -25.66 -15.42
N VAL A 134 -23.70 -25.42 -14.74
CA VAL A 134 -22.75 -24.33 -15.04
C VAL A 134 -21.32 -24.85 -15.02
N THR A 135 -20.50 -24.36 -15.94
CA THR A 135 -19.06 -24.66 -15.99
C THR A 135 -18.31 -23.57 -15.24
N ALA A 136 -17.94 -23.83 -13.98
CA ALA A 136 -17.20 -22.88 -13.15
C ALA A 136 -15.69 -23.12 -13.25
N SER A 137 -14.90 -22.04 -13.31
CA SER A 137 -13.43 -22.08 -13.32
C SER A 137 -12.86 -21.64 -11.98
N GLU A 138 -11.85 -22.37 -11.50
CA GLU A 138 -11.04 -21.92 -10.37
C GLU A 138 -10.27 -20.65 -10.74
N GLY A 139 -10.13 -19.73 -9.78
CA GLY A 139 -9.47 -18.43 -9.92
C GLY A 139 -10.35 -17.33 -10.52
N ARG A 140 -11.44 -17.68 -11.22
CA ARG A 140 -12.43 -16.73 -11.76
C ARG A 140 -13.76 -16.80 -11.01
N ASP A 141 -14.42 -17.96 -11.02
CA ASP A 141 -15.76 -18.13 -10.43
C ASP A 141 -15.67 -18.46 -8.92
N TYR A 142 -14.65 -19.24 -8.55
CA TYR A 142 -14.38 -19.64 -7.17
C TYR A 142 -12.88 -19.75 -6.90
N SER A 143 -12.52 -19.73 -5.62
CA SER A 143 -11.21 -20.16 -5.13
C SER A 143 -11.38 -21.18 -4.04
N LYS A 144 -10.51 -22.19 -3.99
CA LYS A 144 -10.47 -23.17 -2.91
C LYS A 144 -9.18 -22.99 -2.13
N LEU A 145 -9.25 -23.13 -0.80
CA LEU A 145 -8.08 -23.07 0.06
C LEU A 145 -8.16 -24.23 1.06
N GLU A 146 -7.09 -25.00 1.12
CA GLU A 146 -6.85 -25.94 2.21
C GLU A 146 -6.22 -25.20 3.38
N ASN A 147 -6.69 -25.48 4.61
CA ASN A 147 -6.18 -24.84 5.82
C ASN A 147 -6.17 -23.30 5.76
N ALA A 148 -7.24 -22.69 5.24
CA ALA A 148 -7.39 -21.24 5.28
C ALA A 148 -7.42 -20.74 6.72
N ARG A 149 -6.76 -19.61 6.95
CA ARG A 149 -6.62 -19.02 8.28
C ARG A 149 -7.72 -18.00 8.53
N LYS A 150 -8.48 -18.21 9.61
CA LYS A 150 -9.38 -17.18 10.12
C LYS A 150 -8.58 -16.04 10.75
N LEU A 151 -8.80 -14.81 10.31
CA LEU A 151 -8.23 -13.63 10.94
C LEU A 151 -8.90 -13.37 12.29
N THR A 152 -8.08 -12.95 13.24
CA THR A 152 -8.53 -12.48 14.55
C THR A 152 -9.06 -11.04 14.45
N ALA A 153 -9.84 -10.62 15.44
CA ALA A 153 -10.42 -9.27 15.48
C ALA A 153 -9.38 -8.13 15.54
N ASN A 154 -8.12 -8.42 15.84
CA ASN A 154 -7.03 -7.44 15.85
C ASN A 154 -6.30 -7.32 14.50
N GLU A 155 -6.56 -8.23 13.56
CA GLU A 155 -5.91 -8.25 12.25
C GLU A 155 -6.70 -7.52 11.17
N PHE A 156 -7.94 -7.15 11.46
CA PHE A 156 -8.79 -6.35 10.58
C PHE A 156 -9.76 -5.50 11.39
N THR A 157 -10.23 -4.42 10.78
CA THR A 157 -11.36 -3.61 11.26
C THR A 157 -12.45 -3.62 10.20
N TYR A 158 -13.67 -3.23 10.57
CA TYR A 158 -14.78 -3.12 9.63
C TYR A 158 -15.73 -1.99 10.02
N ASN A 159 -16.41 -1.40 9.03
CA ASN A 159 -17.47 -0.44 9.29
C ASN A 159 -18.82 -1.17 9.28
N PRO A 160 -19.54 -1.20 10.43
CA PRO A 160 -20.73 -2.03 10.57
C PRO A 160 -21.96 -1.51 9.82
N GLN A 161 -21.98 -0.23 9.41
CA GLN A 161 -23.10 0.39 8.70
C GLN A 161 -22.86 0.52 7.19
N LEU A 162 -21.61 0.72 6.77
CA LEU A 162 -21.21 0.88 5.37
C LEU A 162 -20.76 -0.44 4.71
N GLY A 163 -20.44 -1.46 5.50
CA GLY A 163 -20.17 -2.81 4.99
C GLY A 163 -18.86 -2.95 4.20
N TYR A 164 -17.76 -2.54 4.81
CA TYR A 164 -16.41 -2.80 4.30
C TYR A 164 -15.45 -3.22 5.42
N ILE A 165 -14.38 -3.91 5.04
CA ILE A 165 -13.29 -4.32 5.92
C ILE A 165 -11.98 -3.60 5.55
N SER A 166 -11.12 -3.42 6.54
CA SER A 166 -9.78 -2.85 6.40
C SER A 166 -8.79 -3.75 7.12
N LEU A 167 -7.89 -4.38 6.36
CA LEU A 167 -6.89 -5.29 6.90
C LEU A 167 -5.72 -4.52 7.54
N GLN A 168 -5.17 -5.06 8.63
CA GLN A 168 -3.99 -4.47 9.26
C GLN A 168 -2.71 -4.74 8.50
N GLN A 169 -2.68 -5.83 7.72
CA GLN A 169 -1.60 -6.14 6.78
C GLN A 169 -2.14 -6.12 5.35
N ARG A 170 -1.36 -5.55 4.43
CA ARG A 170 -1.66 -5.58 3.00
C ARG A 170 -1.51 -7.02 2.51
N LEU A 171 -2.46 -7.48 1.69
CA LEU A 171 -2.38 -8.80 1.07
C LEU A 171 -1.34 -8.85 -0.05
N SER A 172 -0.73 -10.02 -0.23
CA SER A 172 0.09 -10.31 -1.40
C SER A 172 -0.81 -10.58 -2.63
N ASN A 173 -0.26 -10.41 -3.83
CA ASN A 173 -1.02 -10.56 -5.08
C ASN A 173 -1.60 -11.98 -5.24
N ASP A 174 -0.94 -13.01 -4.71
CA ASP A 174 -1.30 -14.43 -4.77
C ASP A 174 -2.26 -14.89 -3.66
N GLU A 175 -2.59 -14.02 -2.70
CA GLU A 175 -3.47 -14.38 -1.58
C GLU A 175 -4.96 -14.26 -1.95
N VAL A 176 -5.75 -15.22 -1.46
CA VAL A 176 -7.21 -15.23 -1.55
C VAL A 176 -7.78 -14.65 -0.26
N LEU A 177 -8.82 -13.84 -0.38
CA LEU A 177 -9.57 -13.25 0.73
C LEU A 177 -11.04 -13.64 0.61
N ALA A 178 -11.58 -14.24 1.67
CA ALA A 178 -12.97 -14.65 1.75
C ALA A 178 -13.61 -14.23 3.07
N VAL A 179 -14.93 -14.04 3.06
CA VAL A 179 -15.71 -13.62 4.23
C VAL A 179 -17.01 -14.40 4.37
N ALA A 180 -17.43 -14.57 5.63
CA ALA A 180 -18.81 -14.82 6.00
C ALA A 180 -19.26 -13.70 6.95
N TYR A 181 -20.46 -13.19 6.77
CA TYR A 181 -20.98 -12.13 7.63
C TYR A 181 -22.49 -12.21 7.78
N GLN A 182 -22.96 -11.65 8.89
CA GLN A 182 -24.35 -11.55 9.26
C GLN A 182 -24.63 -10.13 9.72
N TYR A 183 -25.76 -9.60 9.30
CA TYR A 183 -26.15 -8.23 9.59
C TYR A 183 -27.66 -8.11 9.69
N THR A 184 -28.11 -6.99 10.22
CA THR A 184 -29.52 -6.69 10.41
C THR A 184 -29.91 -5.41 9.67
N ILE A 185 -31.15 -5.36 9.19
CA ILE A 185 -31.80 -4.12 8.73
C ILE A 185 -33.15 -4.06 9.44
N GLY A 186 -33.23 -3.27 10.52
CA GLY A 186 -34.35 -3.37 11.45
C GLY A 186 -34.42 -4.77 12.07
N ASP A 187 -35.57 -5.43 11.96
CA ASP A 187 -35.80 -6.74 12.59
C ASP A 187 -35.42 -7.93 11.70
N GLN A 188 -34.99 -7.68 10.46
CA GLN A 188 -34.62 -8.74 9.51
C GLN A 188 -33.14 -9.05 9.59
N VAL A 189 -32.81 -10.34 9.70
CA VAL A 189 -31.44 -10.86 9.72
C VAL A 189 -31.08 -11.39 8.34
N TYR A 190 -29.93 -10.95 7.83
CA TYR A 190 -29.36 -11.37 6.57
C TYR A 190 -28.01 -12.04 6.80
N GLN A 191 -27.72 -13.09 6.04
CA GLN A 191 -26.45 -13.80 6.14
C GLN A 191 -25.89 -14.14 4.77
N VAL A 192 -24.58 -13.95 4.61
CA VAL A 192 -23.84 -14.32 3.41
C VAL A 192 -22.64 -15.18 3.80
N GLY A 193 -22.51 -16.34 3.15
CA GLY A 193 -21.55 -17.38 3.54
C GLY A 193 -22.01 -18.22 4.74
N GLU A 194 -21.13 -19.11 5.17
CA GLU A 194 -21.30 -20.00 6.31
C GLU A 194 -20.24 -19.70 7.38
N PHE A 195 -20.66 -19.56 8.63
CA PHE A 195 -19.70 -19.48 9.73
C PHE A 195 -19.18 -20.85 10.12
N GLY A 196 -17.98 -20.90 10.71
CA GLY A 196 -17.42 -22.16 11.21
C GLY A 196 -18.28 -22.86 12.28
N THR A 197 -19.26 -22.16 12.86
CA THR A 197 -20.20 -22.66 13.89
C THR A 197 -21.58 -23.02 13.35
N ASP A 198 -21.85 -22.86 12.05
CA ASP A 198 -23.20 -23.03 11.46
C ASP A 198 -23.59 -24.49 11.19
N GLY A 199 -22.86 -25.46 11.75
CA GLY A 199 -23.22 -26.89 11.72
C GLY A 199 -22.53 -27.73 10.64
N VAL A 200 -21.65 -27.16 9.81
CA VAL A 200 -20.78 -27.94 8.92
C VAL A 200 -19.53 -28.38 9.69
N ASP A 201 -19.47 -29.66 10.07
CA ASP A 201 -18.31 -30.26 10.72
C ASP A 201 -17.08 -30.21 9.81
N ALA A 202 -15.89 -29.92 10.36
CA ALA A 202 -14.66 -29.84 9.57
C ALA A 202 -14.25 -31.19 8.95
N THR A 203 -14.51 -32.27 9.68
CA THR A 203 -14.19 -33.64 9.27
C THR A 203 -15.34 -34.54 9.70
N GLN A 204 -15.86 -35.30 8.76
CA GLN A 204 -16.83 -36.35 9.02
C GLN A 204 -16.15 -37.71 8.84
N THR A 205 -16.56 -38.67 9.66
CA THR A 205 -16.11 -40.06 9.56
C THR A 205 -17.32 -40.96 9.42
N ASN A 206 -17.27 -41.92 8.50
CA ASN A 206 -18.33 -42.92 8.34
C ASN A 206 -18.21 -44.03 9.39
N ASN A 207 -17.99 -43.65 10.65
CA ASN A 207 -17.72 -44.63 11.69
C ASN A 207 -19.02 -45.21 12.26
N THR A 208 -19.30 -46.47 11.94
CA THR A 208 -20.42 -47.24 12.51
C THR A 208 -20.05 -47.97 13.81
N ASP A 209 -18.75 -48.07 14.15
CA ASP A 209 -18.25 -48.66 15.40
C ASP A 209 -17.19 -47.73 16.06
N PRO A 210 -17.47 -47.12 17.21
CA PRO A 210 -16.55 -46.18 17.87
C PRO A 210 -15.19 -46.78 18.27
N ASN A 211 -15.00 -48.10 18.22
CA ASN A 211 -13.73 -48.76 18.54
C ASN A 211 -12.91 -49.19 17.30
N ALA A 212 -13.44 -49.02 16.09
CA ALA A 212 -12.74 -49.33 14.84
C ALA A 212 -12.11 -48.06 14.22
N PRO A 213 -10.95 -48.16 13.53
CA PRO A 213 -10.42 -47.04 12.75
C PRO A 213 -11.44 -46.67 11.65
N PRO A 214 -11.67 -45.37 11.41
CA PRO A 214 -12.63 -44.92 10.41
C PRO A 214 -12.23 -45.42 9.01
N THR A 215 -13.19 -46.00 8.29
CA THR A 215 -12.98 -46.54 6.93
C THR A 215 -12.96 -45.46 5.85
N ALA A 216 -13.57 -44.30 6.12
CA ALA A 216 -13.53 -43.12 5.26
C ALA A 216 -13.51 -41.84 6.11
N ILE A 217 -12.66 -40.90 5.72
CA ILE A 217 -12.53 -39.56 6.31
C ILE A 217 -12.87 -38.57 5.20
N THR A 218 -13.90 -37.76 5.40
CA THR A 218 -14.27 -36.68 4.46
C THR A 218 -14.05 -35.33 5.14
N THR A 219 -13.19 -34.52 4.54
CA THR A 219 -12.97 -33.14 5.00
C THR A 219 -13.96 -32.22 4.30
N GLN A 220 -14.65 -31.38 5.06
CA GLN A 220 -15.69 -30.51 4.55
C GLN A 220 -15.20 -29.07 4.45
N SER A 221 -15.63 -28.39 3.40
CA SER A 221 -15.28 -27.02 3.08
C SER A 221 -16.47 -26.09 3.37
N LEU A 222 -16.17 -24.95 3.98
CA LEU A 222 -17.15 -23.88 4.17
C LEU A 222 -17.36 -23.12 2.86
N VAL A 223 -18.61 -22.81 2.52
CA VAL A 223 -18.91 -21.94 1.38
C VAL A 223 -18.93 -20.48 1.85
N LEU A 224 -18.03 -19.68 1.31
CA LEU A 224 -17.80 -18.30 1.70
C LEU A 224 -17.93 -17.35 0.50
N LYS A 225 -18.07 -16.04 0.77
CA LYS A 225 -18.01 -15.03 -0.28
C LYS A 225 -16.56 -14.61 -0.54
N MET A 226 -16.16 -14.60 -1.80
CA MET A 226 -14.84 -14.15 -2.22
C MET A 226 -14.79 -12.63 -2.37
N LEU A 227 -13.76 -12.00 -1.79
CA LEU A 227 -13.47 -10.56 -1.95
C LEU A 227 -12.24 -10.31 -2.84
N LYS A 228 -11.29 -11.24 -2.85
CA LYS A 228 -10.09 -11.22 -3.71
C LYS A 228 -9.69 -12.64 -4.09
N SER A 229 -9.39 -12.85 -5.37
CA SER A 229 -8.84 -14.09 -5.93
C SER A 229 -7.31 -14.04 -5.98
N ASN A 230 -6.67 -15.20 -6.15
CA ASN A 230 -5.24 -15.31 -6.44
C ASN A 230 -4.89 -14.85 -7.86
N LEU A 231 -5.84 -14.95 -8.79
CA LEU A 231 -5.73 -14.43 -10.14
C LEU A 231 -6.46 -13.08 -10.23
N THR A 232 -5.70 -12.03 -10.53
CA THR A 232 -6.29 -10.69 -10.66
C THR A 232 -6.76 -10.46 -12.09
N ASN A 233 -8.08 -10.39 -12.26
CA ASN A 233 -8.70 -9.97 -13.51
C ASN A 233 -9.54 -8.73 -13.28
N VAL A 234 -9.13 -7.61 -13.89
CA VAL A 234 -9.76 -6.30 -13.69
C VAL A 234 -11.18 -6.20 -14.26
N ASN A 235 -11.56 -7.14 -15.14
CA ASN A 235 -12.89 -7.19 -15.73
C ASN A 235 -13.90 -7.92 -14.82
N ASP A 236 -13.44 -8.73 -13.87
CA ASP A 236 -14.34 -9.48 -12.99
C ASP A 236 -14.91 -8.56 -11.89
N PRO A 237 -16.19 -8.71 -11.52
CA PRO A 237 -16.85 -7.89 -10.49
C PRO A 237 -16.10 -7.78 -9.17
N ILE A 238 -15.38 -8.82 -8.73
CA ILE A 238 -14.57 -8.79 -7.49
C ILE A 238 -13.52 -7.69 -7.49
N TRP A 239 -12.98 -7.31 -8.66
CA TRP A 239 -12.05 -6.19 -8.76
C TRP A 239 -12.66 -4.87 -8.25
N ASN A 240 -13.98 -4.72 -8.42
CA ASN A 240 -14.71 -3.55 -7.97
C ASN A 240 -14.93 -3.55 -6.45
N LEU A 241 -14.86 -4.70 -5.76
CA LEU A 241 -15.00 -4.80 -4.31
C LEU A 241 -13.80 -4.20 -3.56
N MET A 242 -12.60 -4.21 -4.17
CA MET A 242 -11.46 -3.50 -3.60
C MET A 242 -11.72 -1.98 -3.60
N MET A 243 -11.69 -1.38 -2.42
CA MET A 243 -11.84 0.05 -2.21
C MET A 243 -10.57 0.78 -2.66
N LYS A 244 -10.75 1.81 -3.48
CA LYS A 244 -9.66 2.61 -4.08
C LYS A 244 -9.80 4.09 -3.73
N ASN A 245 -10.47 4.36 -2.60
CA ASN A 245 -10.84 5.67 -2.11
C ASN A 245 -10.28 5.93 -0.70
N ILE A 246 -9.38 5.06 -0.22
CA ILE A 246 -8.70 5.17 1.06
C ILE A 246 -7.22 5.41 0.82
N TYR A 247 -6.66 6.42 1.49
CA TYR A 247 -5.29 6.88 1.34
C TYR A 247 -4.58 6.88 2.69
N GLN A 248 -3.53 6.08 2.81
CA GLN A 248 -2.67 6.04 3.98
C GLN A 248 -1.80 7.30 4.03
N ILE A 249 -1.80 8.02 5.16
CA ILE A 249 -0.86 9.10 5.41
C ILE A 249 0.47 8.45 5.86
N PRO A 250 1.59 8.65 5.14
CA PRO A 250 2.86 8.03 5.49
C PRO A 250 3.33 8.42 6.89
N GLY A 251 3.64 7.41 7.72
CA GLY A 251 4.15 7.61 9.09
C GLY A 251 3.14 8.15 10.11
N ALA A 252 1.87 8.33 9.73
CA ALA A 252 0.85 8.81 10.63
C ALA A 252 0.20 7.68 11.44
N PHE A 253 0.06 7.91 12.73
CA PHE A 253 -0.72 7.09 13.66
C PHE A 253 -1.40 8.03 14.66
N GLN A 254 -2.54 7.62 15.22
CA GLN A 254 -3.24 8.36 16.28
C GLN A 254 -3.39 9.86 15.95
N LEU A 255 -4.05 10.14 14.84
CA LEU A 255 -4.26 11.50 14.34
C LEU A 255 -5.12 12.32 15.31
N GLU A 256 -4.65 13.52 15.60
CA GLU A 256 -5.44 14.53 16.30
C GLU A 256 -6.22 15.37 15.30
N GLN A 257 -7.44 15.77 15.67
CA GLN A 257 -8.25 16.69 14.88
C GLN A 257 -7.63 18.10 14.87
N ASP A 258 -7.06 18.51 16.00
CA ASP A 258 -6.44 19.82 16.16
C ASP A 258 -5.25 19.98 15.22
N ASP A 259 -5.20 21.13 14.54
CA ASP A 259 -4.21 21.45 13.51
C ASP A 259 -4.09 20.44 12.35
N PHE A 260 -5.01 19.49 12.23
CA PHE A 260 -5.12 18.68 11.04
C PHE A 260 -5.53 19.59 9.87
N ARG A 261 -4.73 19.59 8.82
CA ARG A 261 -5.01 20.32 7.59
C ARG A 261 -4.83 19.38 6.44
N PHE A 262 -5.84 19.27 5.59
CA PHE A 262 -5.79 18.48 4.39
C PHE A 262 -6.40 19.28 3.24
N ASN A 263 -5.81 19.17 2.06
CA ASN A 263 -6.29 19.81 0.86
C ASN A 263 -6.02 18.91 -0.36
N ILE A 264 -6.87 19.06 -1.36
CA ILE A 264 -6.75 18.39 -2.65
C ILE A 264 -6.35 19.46 -3.66
N LEU A 265 -5.26 19.21 -4.37
CA LEU A 265 -4.70 20.13 -5.36
C LEU A 265 -4.67 19.44 -6.73
N TYR A 266 -4.92 20.19 -7.80
CA TYR A 266 -4.68 19.77 -9.17
C TYR A 266 -3.40 20.43 -9.68
N THR A 267 -2.41 19.63 -10.07
CA THR A 267 -1.05 20.10 -10.39
C THR A 267 -0.82 20.13 -11.90
N ASP A 268 -1.16 21.24 -12.55
CA ASP A 268 -1.00 21.40 -14.01
C ASP A 268 -1.01 22.90 -14.41
N PRO A 269 0.14 23.59 -14.58
CA PRO A 269 1.52 23.21 -14.26
C PRO A 269 1.89 23.44 -12.78
N SER A 270 1.10 24.25 -12.05
CA SER A 270 1.28 24.54 -10.63
C SER A 270 0.10 24.01 -9.82
N PRO A 271 0.27 23.71 -8.52
CA PRO A 271 -0.82 23.22 -7.68
C PRO A 271 -1.90 24.27 -7.46
N LEU A 272 -3.12 24.00 -7.92
CA LEU A 272 -4.32 24.80 -7.69
C LEU A 272 -5.35 23.99 -6.90
N ASN A 273 -6.13 24.62 -6.03
CA ASN A 273 -7.18 23.96 -5.26
C ASN A 273 -8.55 23.95 -5.96
N TYR A 274 -8.62 24.24 -7.27
CA TYR A 274 -9.82 24.18 -8.11
C TYR A 274 -9.42 23.73 -9.53
N ILE A 275 -10.40 23.30 -10.33
CA ILE A 275 -10.20 22.95 -11.75
C ILE A 275 -10.76 24.03 -12.67
N THR A 276 -10.24 24.10 -13.89
CA THR A 276 -10.59 25.11 -14.89
C THR A 276 -11.27 24.50 -16.11
N GLU A 277 -12.14 25.28 -16.75
CA GLU A 277 -12.84 24.84 -17.94
C GLU A 277 -11.86 24.64 -19.11
N VAL A 278 -12.07 23.58 -19.89
CA VAL A 278 -11.40 23.42 -21.19
C VAL A 278 -11.97 24.47 -22.15
N ASN A 279 -11.10 25.10 -22.95
CA ASN A 279 -11.49 26.20 -23.83
C ASN A 279 -12.68 25.83 -24.74
N GLY A 280 -13.76 26.61 -24.67
CA GLY A 280 -15.00 26.36 -25.40
C GLY A 280 -16.00 25.42 -24.73
N PHE A 281 -15.69 24.85 -23.56
CA PHE A 281 -16.54 23.88 -22.86
C PHE A 281 -16.78 24.27 -21.40
N GLN A 282 -17.94 24.84 -21.11
CA GLN A 282 -18.32 25.27 -19.76
C GLN A 282 -18.63 24.08 -18.85
N PHE A 283 -18.36 24.25 -17.55
CA PHE A 283 -18.82 23.33 -16.52
C PHE A 283 -20.34 23.41 -16.33
N PRO A 284 -20.99 22.35 -15.82
CA PRO A 284 -22.38 22.43 -15.43
C PRO A 284 -22.60 23.46 -14.31
N THR A 285 -23.78 24.09 -14.31
CA THR A 285 -24.17 25.08 -13.29
C THR A 285 -24.66 24.42 -12.00
N THR A 286 -25.08 23.15 -12.05
CA THR A 286 -25.58 22.39 -10.90
C THR A 286 -25.10 20.94 -10.98
N PRO A 287 -24.30 20.44 -10.02
CA PRO A 287 -23.67 21.20 -8.94
C PRO A 287 -22.60 22.17 -9.49
N PRO A 288 -22.34 23.32 -8.82
CA PRO A 288 -21.30 24.24 -9.25
C PRO A 288 -19.91 23.60 -9.08
N VAL A 289 -19.15 23.53 -10.17
CA VAL A 289 -17.75 23.06 -10.17
C VAL A 289 -16.77 24.22 -10.42
N LYS A 290 -17.23 25.24 -11.15
CA LYS A 290 -16.45 26.44 -11.45
C LYS A 290 -16.06 27.18 -10.18
N ASP A 291 -14.79 27.58 -10.09
CA ASP A 291 -14.20 28.34 -8.97
C ASP A 291 -14.47 27.72 -7.58
N THR A 292 -14.74 26.41 -7.54
CA THR A 292 -15.10 25.68 -6.33
C THR A 292 -13.90 24.90 -5.82
N PRO A 293 -13.53 25.03 -4.52
CA PRO A 293 -12.45 24.26 -3.94
C PRO A 293 -12.63 22.74 -4.12
N LEU A 294 -11.55 22.02 -4.43
CA LEU A 294 -11.59 20.60 -4.73
C LEU A 294 -12.10 19.75 -3.56
N LEU A 295 -11.89 20.16 -2.31
CA LEU A 295 -12.50 19.51 -1.15
C LEU A 295 -14.03 19.43 -1.30
N LYS A 296 -14.68 20.52 -1.73
CA LYS A 296 -16.13 20.56 -1.99
C LYS A 296 -16.50 19.78 -3.25
N VAL A 297 -15.68 19.87 -4.30
CA VAL A 297 -15.87 19.06 -5.52
C VAL A 297 -15.80 17.56 -5.23
N PHE A 298 -15.05 17.12 -4.21
CA PHE A 298 -14.99 15.70 -3.82
C PHE A 298 -15.87 15.34 -2.62
N ASN A 299 -16.77 16.21 -2.18
CA ASN A 299 -17.65 15.99 -1.02
C ASN A 299 -16.85 15.66 0.26
N MET A 300 -15.80 16.45 0.54
CA MET A 300 -14.92 16.33 1.71
C MET A 300 -14.92 17.61 2.58
N ASP A 301 -15.76 18.59 2.23
CA ASP A 301 -15.96 19.87 2.92
C ASP A 301 -17.44 20.27 2.75
N ARG A 302 -18.24 19.95 3.76
CA ARG A 302 -19.70 20.14 3.81
C ARG A 302 -20.19 20.50 5.20
N LEU A 303 -19.34 20.36 6.21
CA LEU A 303 -19.67 20.64 7.60
C LEU A 303 -18.99 21.94 8.03
N ASN A 304 -19.39 22.41 9.20
CA ASN A 304 -18.66 23.44 9.93
C ASN A 304 -17.68 22.80 10.93
N SER A 305 -16.95 23.63 11.67
CA SER A 305 -16.02 23.20 12.73
C SER A 305 -16.65 22.37 13.85
N SER A 306 -17.98 22.41 14.01
CA SER A 306 -18.74 21.63 14.98
C SER A 306 -19.33 20.34 14.39
N ASN A 307 -18.97 20.01 13.13
CA ASN A 307 -19.50 18.90 12.35
C ASN A 307 -21.00 19.00 11.99
N ASP A 308 -21.59 20.19 12.03
CA ASP A 308 -22.96 20.43 11.56
C ASP A 308 -22.98 20.77 10.06
N PRO A 309 -23.98 20.31 9.29
CA PRO A 309 -24.10 20.62 7.86
C PRO A 309 -24.17 22.13 7.57
N GLN A 310 -23.32 22.60 6.66
CA GLN A 310 -23.28 23.99 6.20
C GLN A 310 -23.34 24.04 4.66
N VAL A 311 -24.20 24.91 4.10
CA VAL A 311 -24.55 24.96 2.66
C VAL A 311 -23.35 25.21 1.72
N ASN A 312 -22.20 25.59 2.23
CA ASN A 312 -20.96 25.69 1.46
C ASN A 312 -19.74 25.14 2.20
N GLY A 313 -19.92 24.35 3.26
CA GLY A 313 -18.83 23.95 4.14
C GLY A 313 -18.09 25.15 4.78
N ASP A 314 -17.02 24.88 5.51
CA ASP A 314 -16.18 25.90 6.16
C ASP A 314 -14.84 26.14 5.44
N GLY A 315 -14.57 25.41 4.36
CA GLY A 315 -13.33 25.52 3.59
C GLY A 315 -12.21 24.61 4.07
N PHE A 316 -12.44 23.82 5.12
CA PHE A 316 -11.52 22.82 5.63
C PHE A 316 -12.04 21.41 5.36
N PHE A 317 -11.15 20.44 5.52
CA PHE A 317 -11.53 19.05 5.43
C PHE A 317 -12.41 18.65 6.62
N ASP A 318 -13.53 18.00 6.36
CA ASP A 318 -14.42 17.49 7.40
C ASP A 318 -13.75 16.31 8.12
N PHE A 319 -13.28 16.51 9.36
CA PHE A 319 -12.61 15.48 10.16
C PHE A 319 -13.62 14.69 11.00
N ILE A 320 -14.08 13.55 10.48
CA ILE A 320 -15.06 12.68 11.14
C ILE A 320 -14.43 11.30 11.36
N PRO A 321 -14.02 10.98 12.59
CA PRO A 321 -13.43 9.69 12.92
C PRO A 321 -14.33 8.53 12.49
N GLY A 322 -13.75 7.57 11.75
CA GLY A 322 -14.45 6.38 11.25
C GLY A 322 -15.26 6.58 9.96
N LEU A 323 -15.44 7.81 9.48
CA LEU A 323 -16.11 8.10 8.21
C LEU A 323 -15.15 8.70 7.17
N THR A 324 -14.56 9.86 7.47
CA THR A 324 -13.63 10.55 6.56
C THR A 324 -12.16 10.33 6.92
N VAL A 325 -11.89 9.88 8.15
CA VAL A 325 -10.54 9.61 8.66
C VAL A 325 -10.52 8.39 9.58
N ASP A 326 -9.56 7.48 9.36
CA ASP A 326 -9.15 6.47 10.34
C ASP A 326 -8.06 7.10 11.21
N THR A 327 -8.44 7.59 12.39
CA THR A 327 -7.52 8.28 13.29
C THR A 327 -6.46 7.35 13.86
N GLN A 328 -6.77 6.07 14.08
CA GLN A 328 -5.85 5.12 14.69
C GLN A 328 -4.68 4.81 13.75
N ASN A 329 -4.99 4.45 12.50
CA ASN A 329 -3.97 4.05 11.53
C ASN A 329 -3.54 5.18 10.59
N GLY A 330 -4.10 6.39 10.73
CA GLY A 330 -3.69 7.54 9.93
C GLY A 330 -4.11 7.45 8.45
N ARG A 331 -5.39 7.17 8.15
CA ARG A 331 -5.89 7.07 6.77
C ARG A 331 -6.98 8.09 6.50
N ILE A 332 -7.02 8.61 5.27
CA ILE A 332 -8.10 9.45 4.75
C ILE A 332 -9.03 8.57 3.93
N ILE A 333 -10.34 8.70 4.17
CA ILE A 333 -11.39 7.90 3.54
C ILE A 333 -12.30 8.86 2.78
N PHE A 334 -12.34 8.75 1.46
CA PHE A 334 -13.26 9.56 0.66
C PHE A 334 -14.69 9.04 0.80
N THR A 335 -15.66 9.97 0.74
CA THR A 335 -17.09 9.69 0.93
C THR A 335 -17.77 9.11 -0.33
N THR A 336 -16.99 8.86 -1.39
CA THR A 336 -17.45 8.22 -2.62
C THR A 336 -16.55 7.05 -3.01
N VAL A 337 -17.06 6.04 -3.72
CA VAL A 337 -16.32 4.85 -4.17
C VAL A 337 -15.21 5.22 -5.16
N GLU A 338 -15.49 6.13 -6.09
CA GLU A 338 -14.55 6.53 -7.15
C GLU A 338 -14.43 8.07 -7.24
N PRO A 339 -13.78 8.75 -6.27
CA PRO A 339 -13.73 10.21 -6.21
C PRO A 339 -13.15 10.85 -7.47
N PHE A 340 -12.00 10.37 -7.96
CA PHE A 340 -11.35 10.90 -9.16
C PHE A 340 -11.91 10.33 -10.48
N GLY A 341 -12.82 9.36 -10.37
CA GLY A 341 -13.42 8.63 -11.49
C GLY A 341 -14.87 9.04 -11.68
N LYS A 342 -15.79 8.15 -11.28
CA LYS A 342 -17.24 8.32 -11.46
C LYS A 342 -17.77 9.62 -10.85
N THR A 343 -17.35 9.98 -9.64
CA THR A 343 -17.85 11.20 -8.96
C THR A 343 -17.54 12.45 -9.78
N LEU A 344 -16.31 12.55 -10.30
CA LEU A 344 -15.91 13.69 -11.12
C LEU A 344 -16.57 13.63 -12.51
N PHE A 345 -16.79 12.45 -13.06
CA PHE A 345 -17.53 12.26 -14.30
C PHE A 345 -18.97 12.80 -14.19
N ASP A 346 -19.67 12.42 -13.12
CA ASP A 346 -21.05 12.85 -12.85
C ASP A 346 -21.11 14.37 -12.60
N LYS A 347 -20.15 14.93 -11.85
CA LYS A 347 -20.07 16.37 -11.58
C LYS A 347 -19.72 17.23 -12.79
N LEU A 348 -19.06 16.66 -13.81
CA LEU A 348 -18.68 17.36 -15.04
C LEU A 348 -19.65 17.10 -16.20
N GLN A 349 -20.74 16.38 -15.94
CA GLN A 349 -21.73 16.07 -16.96
C GLN A 349 -22.60 17.31 -17.24
N SER A 350 -22.56 17.80 -18.48
CA SER A 350 -23.32 18.98 -18.92
C SER A 350 -24.52 18.66 -19.83
N ASN A 351 -24.54 17.47 -20.45
CA ASN A 351 -25.61 17.00 -21.34
C ASN A 351 -25.96 15.52 -21.06
N ALA A 352 -27.16 15.09 -21.44
CA ALA A 352 -27.49 13.66 -21.51
C ALA A 352 -26.75 13.02 -22.69
N GLY A 353 -25.95 11.98 -22.46
CA GLY A 353 -25.21 11.31 -23.54
C GLY A 353 -23.93 10.59 -23.12
N PRO A 354 -23.05 11.19 -22.29
CA PRO A 354 -21.82 10.52 -21.85
C PRO A 354 -22.13 9.28 -21.00
N ASN A 355 -21.42 8.19 -21.25
CA ASN A 355 -21.46 6.96 -20.46
C ASN A 355 -20.10 6.75 -19.79
N TYR A 356 -20.07 6.64 -18.46
CA TYR A 356 -18.84 6.41 -17.69
C TYR A 356 -18.06 5.15 -18.13
N SER A 357 -18.78 4.16 -18.66
CA SER A 357 -18.16 2.92 -19.14
C SER A 357 -17.43 3.10 -20.46
N ASP A 358 -17.78 4.12 -21.26
CA ASP A 358 -17.23 4.39 -22.59
C ASP A 358 -16.53 5.77 -22.66
N PRO A 359 -15.18 5.80 -22.55
CA PRO A 359 -14.39 7.03 -22.62
C PRO A 359 -14.57 7.84 -23.92
N LEU A 360 -15.01 7.21 -25.02
CA LEU A 360 -15.21 7.91 -26.30
C LEU A 360 -16.41 8.86 -26.28
N THR A 361 -17.31 8.70 -25.31
CA THR A 361 -18.50 9.54 -25.14
C THR A 361 -18.27 10.74 -24.22
N TYR A 362 -17.06 10.89 -23.67
CA TYR A 362 -16.74 11.93 -22.70
C TYR A 362 -16.73 13.32 -23.35
N ASN A 363 -17.25 14.32 -22.64
CA ASN A 363 -17.01 15.71 -23.02
C ASN A 363 -15.54 16.12 -22.75
N PRO A 364 -15.03 17.21 -23.32
CA PRO A 364 -13.62 17.58 -23.16
C PRO A 364 -13.17 17.84 -21.71
N ASN A 365 -14.06 18.33 -20.84
CA ASN A 365 -13.76 18.47 -19.42
C ASN A 365 -13.59 17.08 -18.76
N GLN A 366 -14.52 16.16 -19.02
CA GLN A 366 -14.45 14.79 -18.53
C GLN A 366 -13.21 14.06 -19.07
N ALA A 367 -12.89 14.22 -20.35
CA ALA A 367 -11.72 13.61 -20.98
C ALA A 367 -10.41 14.03 -20.29
N LYS A 368 -10.29 15.31 -19.90
CA LYS A 368 -9.13 15.86 -19.19
C LYS A 368 -9.03 15.38 -17.74
N TYR A 369 -10.15 15.40 -16.99
CA TYR A 369 -10.12 15.26 -15.54
C TYR A 369 -10.46 13.86 -15.00
N VAL A 370 -11.31 13.09 -15.68
CA VAL A 370 -11.84 11.82 -15.15
C VAL A 370 -10.78 10.72 -15.23
N TYR A 371 -10.25 10.29 -14.09
CA TYR A 371 -9.20 9.29 -13.98
C TYR A 371 -9.76 7.86 -13.86
N ARG A 372 -10.44 7.40 -14.92
CA ARG A 372 -11.11 6.07 -14.95
C ARG A 372 -10.14 4.89 -14.84
N SER A 373 -8.96 4.98 -15.45
CA SER A 373 -7.92 3.94 -15.46
C SER A 373 -7.46 3.57 -14.04
N LEU A 374 -7.52 4.50 -13.09
CA LEU A 374 -7.27 4.27 -11.67
C LEU A 374 -8.17 3.19 -11.05
N TYR A 375 -9.45 3.16 -11.44
CA TYR A 375 -10.46 2.28 -10.84
C TYR A 375 -10.69 1.01 -11.65
N LYS A 376 -10.54 1.09 -12.99
CA LYS A 376 -10.79 -0.01 -13.92
C LYS A 376 -9.54 -0.77 -14.37
N GLY A 377 -8.35 -0.24 -14.11
CA GLY A 377 -7.07 -0.90 -14.38
C GLY A 377 -6.29 -1.15 -13.09
N THR A 378 -5.15 -1.82 -13.22
CA THR A 378 -4.19 -1.96 -12.12
C THR A 378 -3.49 -0.62 -11.86
N GLN A 379 -2.91 -0.45 -10.67
CA GLN A 379 -2.13 0.75 -10.35
C GLN A 379 -0.99 0.99 -11.35
N ALA A 380 -0.33 -0.08 -11.82
CA ALA A 380 0.71 -0.01 -12.84
C ALA A 380 0.17 0.45 -14.22
N ALA A 381 -1.01 -0.03 -14.62
CA ALA A 381 -1.64 0.45 -15.86
C ALA A 381 -2.09 1.91 -15.75
N ALA A 382 -2.62 2.32 -14.58
CA ALA A 382 -3.00 3.70 -14.32
C ALA A 382 -1.81 4.66 -14.31
N LEU A 383 -0.61 4.20 -13.90
CA LEU A 383 0.63 4.97 -13.97
C LEU A 383 0.99 5.37 -15.41
N GLN A 384 0.67 4.54 -16.41
CA GLN A 384 0.89 4.84 -17.82
C GLN A 384 -0.02 5.99 -18.32
N ASP A 385 -1.17 6.20 -17.68
CA ASP A 385 -2.09 7.32 -17.92
C ASP A 385 -1.67 8.56 -17.09
N SER A 386 -0.40 8.96 -17.26
CA SER A 386 0.26 10.01 -16.46
C SER A 386 -0.35 11.41 -16.66
N GLN A 387 -1.08 11.62 -17.76
CA GLN A 387 -1.80 12.86 -18.03
C GLN A 387 -2.90 13.13 -16.99
N LYS A 388 -3.45 12.08 -16.38
CA LYS A 388 -4.53 12.17 -15.38
C LYS A 388 -4.06 12.09 -13.95
N ASN A 389 -2.84 11.61 -13.69
CA ASN A 389 -2.25 11.56 -12.36
C ASN A 389 -1.77 12.94 -11.87
N LYS A 390 -2.72 13.88 -11.70
CA LYS A 390 -2.46 15.29 -11.37
C LYS A 390 -3.15 15.75 -10.08
N PHE A 391 -3.98 14.90 -9.47
CA PHE A 391 -4.56 15.18 -8.16
C PHE A 391 -3.55 14.87 -7.05
N GLN A 392 -3.03 15.91 -6.41
CA GLN A 392 -2.12 15.82 -5.28
C GLN A 392 -2.91 15.96 -3.98
N LEU A 393 -2.73 15.00 -3.08
CA LEU A 393 -3.27 15.02 -1.73
C LEU A 393 -2.20 15.60 -0.81
N LYS A 394 -2.46 16.74 -0.19
CA LYS A 394 -1.46 17.45 0.63
C LYS A 394 -2.06 17.80 1.98
N GLY A 395 -1.33 17.50 3.04
CA GLY A 395 -1.78 17.82 4.39
C GLY A 395 -0.66 18.03 5.39
N ARG A 396 -1.05 18.43 6.59
CA ARG A 396 -0.24 18.54 7.81
C ARG A 396 -1.05 17.91 8.92
N PHE A 397 -0.38 17.18 9.80
CA PHE A 397 -1.04 16.48 10.89
C PHE A 397 -0.17 16.54 12.14
N LYS A 398 -0.81 16.32 13.28
CA LYS A 398 -0.18 15.99 14.55
C LYS A 398 -0.66 14.60 14.96
N SER A 399 0.24 13.84 15.56
CA SER A 399 -0.07 12.57 16.19
C SER A 399 -0.13 12.79 17.70
N THR A 400 -0.97 12.04 18.40
CA THR A 400 -1.02 12.01 19.85
C THR A 400 0.30 11.48 20.40
N GLY A 401 1.26 12.38 20.58
CA GLY A 401 2.57 12.10 21.14
C GLY A 401 2.56 12.23 22.65
N GLY A 402 3.48 11.52 23.33
CA GLY A 402 3.81 11.85 24.71
C GLY A 402 4.25 13.31 24.87
N ASP A 403 4.36 13.78 26.10
CA ASP A 403 4.67 15.19 26.40
C ASP A 403 5.93 15.70 25.65
N GLY A 404 5.84 16.92 25.13
CA GLY A 404 6.87 17.58 24.30
C GLY A 404 6.94 17.16 22.82
N ILE A 405 7.57 18.02 22.03
CA ILE A 405 7.82 17.88 20.59
C ILE A 405 8.92 16.82 20.38
N PRO A 406 8.64 15.70 19.69
CA PRO A 406 9.68 14.71 19.36
C PRO A 406 10.61 15.26 18.27
N ILE A 407 11.91 15.24 18.52
CA ILE A 407 12.94 15.75 17.59
C ILE A 407 13.34 14.67 16.56
N GLY A 408 12.93 13.40 16.77
CA GLY A 408 13.21 12.29 15.85
C GLY A 408 14.63 11.72 15.95
N ALA A 409 15.39 12.08 16.98
CA ALA A 409 16.72 11.55 17.27
C ALA A 409 16.82 11.15 18.74
N PHE A 410 17.59 10.10 19.06
CA PHE A 410 17.84 9.67 20.43
C PHE A 410 19.27 10.03 20.84
N ASN A 411 19.50 10.25 22.14
CA ASN A 411 20.81 10.60 22.70
C ASN A 411 21.47 11.81 21.98
N VAL A 412 20.67 12.86 21.81
CA VAL A 412 21.06 14.10 21.15
C VAL A 412 22.20 14.77 21.95
N PRO A 413 23.28 15.25 21.29
CA PRO A 413 24.33 16.03 21.95
C PRO A 413 23.77 17.23 22.72
N ARG A 414 24.25 17.46 23.93
CA ARG A 414 23.80 18.59 24.75
C ARG A 414 24.15 19.93 24.09
N GLY A 415 23.21 20.86 24.08
CA GLY A 415 23.37 22.20 23.48
C GLY A 415 23.29 22.25 21.95
N SER A 416 22.99 21.14 21.27
CA SER A 416 22.78 21.15 19.81
C SER A 416 21.37 21.49 19.37
N VAL A 417 20.42 21.57 20.31
CA VAL A 417 19.02 21.83 20.04
C VAL A 417 18.75 23.33 20.06
N VAL A 418 18.45 23.88 18.89
CA VAL A 418 18.06 25.29 18.73
C VAL A 418 16.57 25.34 18.40
N VAL A 419 15.81 25.98 19.28
CA VAL A 419 14.36 26.14 19.10
C VAL A 419 14.08 27.58 18.71
N THR A 420 13.31 27.78 17.65
CA THR A 420 12.85 29.10 17.21
C THR A 420 11.34 29.15 17.13
N ALA A 421 10.75 30.28 17.48
CA ALA A 421 9.31 30.53 17.33
C ALA A 421 9.10 31.91 16.72
N GLY A 422 8.39 31.98 15.59
CA GLY A 422 8.13 33.25 14.89
C GLY A 422 9.39 34.02 14.50
N GLY A 423 10.51 33.32 14.25
CA GLY A 423 11.81 33.92 13.93
C GLY A 423 12.66 34.35 15.14
N ARG A 424 12.13 34.26 16.38
CA ARG A 424 12.92 34.47 17.61
C ARG A 424 13.52 33.14 18.08
N ILE A 425 14.82 33.12 18.36
CA ILE A 425 15.48 32.01 19.06
C ILE A 425 15.02 32.02 20.52
N LEU A 426 14.51 30.87 20.97
CA LEU A 426 14.07 30.66 22.34
C LEU A 426 15.25 30.31 23.24
N VAL A 427 15.13 30.53 24.54
CA VAL A 427 16.18 30.26 25.53
C VAL A 427 15.89 28.95 26.26
N GLU A 428 16.80 27.98 26.17
CA GLU A 428 16.73 26.73 26.93
C GLU A 428 16.80 27.02 28.45
N GLY A 429 15.92 26.36 29.21
CA GLY A 429 15.75 26.54 30.66
C GLY A 429 14.76 27.65 31.04
N VAL A 430 14.38 28.53 30.11
CA VAL A 430 13.41 29.62 30.35
C VAL A 430 12.17 29.40 29.48
N ASP A 431 12.35 29.39 28.16
CA ASP A 431 11.26 29.28 27.20
C ASP A 431 10.93 27.82 26.87
N TYR A 432 11.92 26.92 26.94
CA TYR A 432 11.78 25.47 26.72
C TYR A 432 12.80 24.65 27.50
N SER A 433 12.60 23.34 27.61
CA SER A 433 13.56 22.37 28.13
C SER A 433 13.73 21.20 27.15
N VAL A 434 14.87 20.52 27.21
CA VAL A 434 15.20 19.41 26.30
C VAL A 434 15.51 18.13 27.10
N ASN A 435 14.80 17.06 26.80
CA ASN A 435 15.21 15.72 27.18
C ASN A 435 16.15 15.15 26.11
N TYR A 436 17.45 15.32 26.31
CA TYR A 436 18.48 14.89 25.37
C TYR A 436 18.55 13.36 25.17
N GLN A 437 18.14 12.56 26.16
CA GLN A 437 18.14 11.10 26.05
C GLN A 437 16.99 10.63 25.15
N LEU A 438 15.77 11.11 25.42
CA LEU A 438 14.57 10.75 24.68
C LEU A 438 14.38 11.57 23.39
N GLY A 439 15.14 12.64 23.19
CA GLY A 439 15.03 13.52 22.04
C GLY A 439 13.72 14.30 21.97
N ARG A 440 13.35 14.94 23.07
CA ARG A 440 12.07 15.69 23.18
C ARG A 440 12.31 17.11 23.66
N VAL A 441 11.62 18.08 23.04
CA VAL A 441 11.59 19.50 23.48
C VAL A 441 10.25 19.79 24.14
N GLN A 442 10.28 20.29 25.37
CA GLN A 442 9.10 20.75 26.08
C GLN A 442 9.11 22.27 26.18
N ILE A 443 8.10 22.93 25.63
CA ILE A 443 7.95 24.38 25.74
C ILE A 443 7.47 24.70 27.16
N LEU A 444 8.14 25.63 27.85
CA LEU A 444 7.81 26.05 29.22
C LEU A 444 6.97 27.33 29.24
N ASP A 445 7.10 28.18 28.21
CA ASP A 445 6.33 29.41 28.09
C ASP A 445 4.87 29.12 27.66
N ALA A 446 3.94 29.33 28.59
CA ALA A 446 2.50 29.13 28.37
C ALA A 446 1.91 30.07 27.30
N ALA A 447 2.46 31.27 27.13
CA ALA A 447 2.00 32.19 26.10
C ALA A 447 2.39 31.68 24.69
N LEU A 448 3.59 31.12 24.54
CA LEU A 448 4.01 30.50 23.28
C LEU A 448 3.18 29.25 22.97
N GLN A 449 2.92 28.40 23.96
CA GLN A 449 2.06 27.21 23.79
C GLN A 449 0.66 27.59 23.28
N ALA A 450 0.06 28.66 23.81
CA ALA A 450 -1.27 29.13 23.42
C ALA A 450 -1.29 29.94 22.10
N SER A 451 -0.14 30.35 21.59
CA SER A 451 -0.06 31.31 20.46
C SER A 451 -0.36 30.72 19.08
N GLY A 452 -0.29 29.39 18.92
CA GLY A 452 -0.35 28.73 17.61
C GLY A 452 0.82 29.05 16.67
N THR A 453 1.85 29.73 17.17
CA THR A 453 3.04 30.11 16.38
C THR A 453 3.82 28.84 15.99
N PRO A 454 4.22 28.68 14.72
CA PRO A 454 5.08 27.57 14.32
C PRO A 454 6.40 27.59 15.11
N ILE A 455 6.72 26.45 15.71
CA ILE A 455 7.98 26.22 16.43
C ILE A 455 8.86 25.32 15.57
N GLU A 456 10.04 25.81 15.21
CA GLU A 456 11.03 25.06 14.46
C GLU A 456 12.14 24.61 15.40
N VAL A 457 12.41 23.30 15.41
CA VAL A 457 13.48 22.70 16.20
C VAL A 457 14.56 22.20 15.27
N SER A 458 15.74 22.81 15.37
CA SER A 458 16.95 22.35 14.68
C SER A 458 17.79 21.52 15.65
N VAL A 459 18.34 20.40 15.16
CA VAL A 459 19.16 19.49 15.97
C VAL A 459 20.37 19.00 15.18
N GLU A 460 21.51 18.88 15.85
CA GLU A 460 22.63 18.08 15.36
C GLU A 460 22.47 16.64 15.86
N ASN A 461 22.39 15.67 14.95
CA ASN A 461 22.29 14.25 15.28
C ASN A 461 23.62 13.52 15.00
N ASN A 462 24.13 12.80 16.00
CA ASN A 462 25.37 12.02 15.90
C ASN A 462 25.13 10.56 15.43
N SER A 463 23.89 10.10 15.40
CA SER A 463 23.51 8.73 15.02
C SER A 463 23.29 8.61 13.51
N VAL A 464 24.33 8.89 12.73
CA VAL A 464 24.29 8.80 11.26
C VAL A 464 25.07 7.57 10.79
N PHE A 465 24.32 6.52 10.42
CA PHE A 465 24.88 5.33 9.78
C PHE A 465 24.97 5.54 8.26
N GLY A 466 26.13 5.27 7.65
CA GLY A 466 26.28 5.27 6.19
C GLY A 466 26.25 6.66 5.52
N GLN A 467 26.60 7.74 6.22
CA GLN A 467 26.71 9.07 5.59
C GLN A 467 28.10 9.35 5.00
N GLN A 468 28.12 10.30 4.06
CA GLN A 468 29.33 10.84 3.45
C GLN A 468 30.24 11.48 4.52
N THR A 469 31.55 11.37 4.35
CA THR A 469 32.49 12.01 5.29
C THR A 469 32.42 13.51 5.15
N ARG A 470 32.08 14.19 6.25
CA ARG A 470 32.03 15.66 6.36
C ARG A 470 33.33 16.19 6.96
N ARG A 471 33.86 17.28 6.39
CA ARG A 471 34.94 18.09 6.97
C ARG A 471 34.42 19.48 7.26
N PHE A 472 34.44 19.86 8.53
CA PHE A 472 34.11 21.20 8.98
C PHE A 472 35.38 21.91 9.43
N MET A 473 35.76 22.97 8.72
CA MET A 473 36.92 23.81 9.02
C MET A 473 36.43 25.21 9.30
N GLY A 474 36.99 25.90 10.27
CA GLY A 474 36.59 27.28 10.53
C GLY A 474 37.51 28.01 11.48
N VAL A 475 37.44 29.34 11.42
CA VAL A 475 38.13 30.27 12.31
C VAL A 475 37.14 31.37 12.66
N ASN A 476 36.92 31.59 13.96
CA ASN A 476 36.21 32.76 14.46
C ASN A 476 37.22 33.66 15.18
N VAL A 477 37.29 34.93 14.77
CA VAL A 477 38.16 35.94 15.37
C VAL A 477 37.27 36.94 16.07
N GLU A 478 37.41 37.03 17.39
CA GLU A 478 36.67 37.99 18.21
C GLU A 478 37.62 39.03 18.79
N HIS A 479 37.26 40.30 18.63
CA HIS A 479 37.96 41.42 19.22
C HIS A 479 37.06 42.16 20.21
N LYS A 480 37.46 42.12 21.47
CA LYS A 480 36.77 42.82 22.57
C LYS A 480 37.39 44.21 22.73
N PHE A 481 36.73 45.23 22.18
CA PHE A 481 37.16 46.63 22.30
C PHE A 481 36.90 47.21 23.70
N SER A 482 35.88 46.71 24.41
CA SER A 482 35.60 47.05 25.80
C SER A 482 34.77 45.94 26.47
N ASP A 483 34.52 46.03 27.78
CA ASP A 483 33.60 45.12 28.48
C ASP A 483 32.18 45.11 27.92
N LYS A 484 31.83 46.12 27.12
CA LYS A 484 30.48 46.34 26.58
C LYS A 484 30.40 46.16 25.07
N PHE A 485 31.53 46.04 24.35
CA PHE A 485 31.55 46.05 22.88
C PHE A 485 32.52 45.01 22.32
N LEU A 486 31.98 44.09 21.54
CA LEU A 486 32.70 43.02 20.87
C LEU A 486 32.34 43.01 19.38
N VAL A 487 33.34 42.81 18.54
CA VAL A 487 33.17 42.56 17.11
C VAL A 487 33.84 41.24 16.78
N GLY A 488 33.15 40.37 16.06
CA GLY A 488 33.67 39.11 15.57
C GLY A 488 33.62 39.00 14.06
N ALA A 489 34.49 38.15 13.52
CA ALA A 489 34.48 37.73 12.13
C ALA A 489 34.66 36.22 12.08
N THR A 490 33.76 35.54 11.37
CA THR A 490 33.69 34.09 11.28
C THR A 490 33.97 33.64 9.85
N PHE A 491 34.87 32.68 9.68
CA PHE A 491 35.06 31.92 8.44
C PHE A 491 34.76 30.47 8.71
N LEU A 492 33.83 29.86 7.97
CA LEU A 492 33.53 28.44 8.05
C LEU A 492 33.55 27.82 6.66
N LYS A 493 33.97 26.56 6.58
CA LYS A 493 33.93 25.75 5.37
C LYS A 493 33.48 24.35 5.74
N MET A 494 32.37 23.91 5.14
CA MET A 494 31.85 22.56 5.27
C MET A 494 31.94 21.87 3.92
N THR A 495 32.73 20.80 3.85
CA THR A 495 32.92 20.01 2.63
C THR A 495 32.53 18.57 2.89
N GLU A 496 31.61 18.06 2.09
CA GLU A 496 31.26 16.65 1.99
C GLU A 496 32.09 15.99 0.89
N LYS A 497 32.50 14.73 1.15
CA LYS A 497 33.15 13.90 0.14
C LYS A 497 32.12 12.91 -0.40
N PRO A 498 31.82 12.93 -1.71
CA PRO A 498 30.89 11.98 -2.29
C PRO A 498 31.48 10.55 -2.22
N PHE A 499 30.61 9.54 -2.18
CA PHE A 499 31.02 8.14 -2.14
C PHE A 499 31.68 7.70 -3.45
N THR A 500 31.09 8.12 -4.57
CA THR A 500 31.56 7.90 -5.92
C THR A 500 31.70 9.26 -6.62
N ASN A 501 32.26 9.27 -7.82
CA ASN A 501 32.30 10.46 -8.68
C ASN A 501 30.97 10.74 -9.40
N LYS A 502 29.99 9.84 -9.29
CA LYS A 502 28.64 10.00 -9.83
C LYS A 502 27.69 10.38 -8.69
N SER A 503 27.39 11.66 -8.58
CA SER A 503 26.41 12.14 -7.59
C SER A 503 25.00 12.02 -8.16
N ASN A 504 24.19 11.18 -7.53
CA ASN A 504 22.77 11.01 -7.87
C ASN A 504 21.93 12.12 -7.25
N TYR A 505 20.81 12.45 -7.90
CA TYR A 505 19.87 13.45 -7.42
C TYR A 505 19.35 13.13 -5.99
N GLY A 506 19.39 14.10 -5.10
CA GLY A 506 19.04 13.97 -3.68
C GLY A 506 20.15 13.40 -2.78
N GLN A 507 21.31 13.05 -3.35
CA GLN A 507 22.51 12.63 -2.61
C GLN A 507 23.73 13.53 -2.92
N GLU A 508 23.46 14.77 -3.34
CA GLU A 508 24.50 15.72 -3.70
C GLU A 508 25.37 16.06 -2.48
N SER A 509 26.68 16.07 -2.68
CA SER A 509 27.62 16.54 -1.67
C SER A 509 27.76 18.06 -1.74
N VAL A 510 27.87 18.72 -0.59
CA VAL A 510 28.08 20.17 -0.53
C VAL A 510 29.52 20.59 -0.25
N ASN A 511 29.92 21.76 -0.72
CA ASN A 511 31.19 22.43 -0.41
C ASN A 511 30.94 23.91 -0.07
N ASN A 512 30.23 24.13 1.03
CA ASN A 512 29.76 25.46 1.43
C ASN A 512 30.84 26.24 2.18
N THR A 513 31.01 27.51 1.84
CA THR A 513 31.89 28.45 2.57
C THR A 513 31.07 29.62 3.11
N ILE A 514 31.14 29.88 4.41
CA ILE A 514 30.44 30.97 5.09
C ILE A 514 31.46 31.99 5.57
N PHE A 515 31.21 33.26 5.30
CA PHE A 515 31.94 34.41 5.85
C PHE A 515 30.96 35.27 6.63
N GLY A 516 31.17 35.45 7.93
CA GLY A 516 30.30 36.24 8.78
C GLY A 516 31.04 37.34 9.52
N ALA A 517 30.32 38.38 9.91
CA ALA A 517 30.74 39.37 10.86
C ALA A 517 29.62 39.60 11.87
N ASN A 518 29.97 39.70 13.14
CA ASN A 518 29.02 39.91 14.23
C ASN A 518 29.45 41.07 15.12
N VAL A 519 28.48 41.80 15.64
CA VAL A 519 28.67 42.91 16.57
C VAL A 519 27.77 42.65 17.77
N ASN A 520 28.34 42.75 18.96
CA ASN A 520 27.62 42.63 20.21
C ASN A 520 27.94 43.83 21.10
N TYR A 521 26.91 44.62 21.40
CA TYR A 521 26.98 45.74 22.34
C TYR A 521 26.00 45.51 23.48
N SER A 522 26.44 45.59 24.72
CA SER A 522 25.59 45.43 25.90
C SER A 522 25.94 46.43 26.99
N THR A 523 24.97 47.18 27.48
CA THR A 523 25.16 48.11 28.60
C THR A 523 23.95 48.14 29.53
N GLU A 524 24.22 48.37 30.80
CA GLU A 524 23.21 48.76 31.78
C GLU A 524 22.67 50.15 31.45
N VAL A 525 21.36 50.33 31.62
CA VAL A 525 20.65 51.60 31.43
C VAL A 525 19.87 51.93 32.72
N PRO A 526 20.53 52.50 33.74
CA PRO A 526 19.90 52.83 35.02
C PRO A 526 18.74 53.82 34.91
N PHE A 527 18.68 54.57 33.81
CA PHE A 527 17.53 55.41 33.48
C PHE A 527 16.24 54.61 33.36
N LEU A 528 16.27 53.43 32.72
CA LEU A 528 15.10 52.57 32.56
C LEU A 528 14.66 51.98 33.89
N THR A 529 15.59 51.51 34.73
CA THR A 529 15.27 51.05 36.10
C THR A 529 14.58 52.15 36.89
N ARG A 530 15.13 53.38 36.86
CA ARG A 530 14.51 54.54 37.54
C ARG A 530 13.16 54.94 36.94
N MET A 531 12.95 54.75 35.64
CA MET A 531 11.67 55.04 34.99
C MET A 531 10.60 54.03 35.43
N VAL A 532 10.95 52.76 35.55
CA VAL A 532 10.07 51.70 36.05
C VAL A 532 9.68 51.95 37.51
N ASN A 533 10.63 52.38 38.37
CA ASN A 533 10.36 52.72 39.78
C ASN A 533 9.49 53.99 39.95
N LYS A 534 9.14 54.71 38.87
CA LYS A 534 8.15 55.79 38.91
C LYS A 534 6.71 55.30 38.70
N LEU A 535 6.49 54.04 38.35
CA LEU A 535 5.17 53.45 38.26
C LEU A 535 4.65 53.15 39.67
N PRO A 536 3.36 53.42 39.96
CA PRO A 536 2.79 53.12 41.27
C PRO A 536 2.91 51.62 41.59
N ASN A 537 3.29 51.31 42.83
CA ASN A 537 3.44 49.96 43.38
C ASN A 537 4.60 49.12 42.83
N ILE A 538 5.66 49.73 42.27
CA ILE A 538 6.89 49.03 41.85
C ILE A 538 8.11 49.65 42.52
N ASP A 539 8.91 48.82 43.19
CA ASP A 539 10.22 49.19 43.75
C ASP A 539 11.22 48.06 43.47
N THR A 540 12.06 48.24 42.44
CA THR A 540 13.04 47.23 42.03
C THR A 540 14.43 47.82 41.84
N ASP A 541 15.44 47.15 42.39
CA ASP A 541 16.86 47.47 42.21
C ASP A 541 17.53 46.60 41.13
N VAL A 542 16.75 45.76 40.43
CA VAL A 542 17.28 44.91 39.37
C VAL A 542 17.75 45.78 38.19
N PRO A 543 19.02 45.64 37.74
CA PRO A 543 19.54 46.45 36.64
C PRO A 543 18.80 46.21 35.33
N SER A 544 18.39 47.28 34.66
CA SER A 544 17.87 47.22 33.29
C SER A 544 19.05 47.16 32.31
N ASN A 545 19.04 46.17 31.41
CA ASN A 545 20.07 46.00 30.38
C ASN A 545 19.50 46.25 28.99
N VAL A 546 20.29 46.91 28.15
CA VAL A 546 20.04 47.00 26.71
C VAL A 546 21.20 46.35 25.99
N SER A 547 20.89 45.31 25.22
CA SER A 547 21.85 44.65 24.34
C SER A 547 21.40 44.73 22.89
N VAL A 548 22.33 45.11 22.02
CA VAL A 548 22.16 45.13 20.57
C VAL A 548 23.13 44.11 19.97
N ARG A 549 22.58 43.14 19.24
CA ARG A 549 23.36 42.15 18.49
C ARG A 549 23.02 42.27 17.02
N ALA A 550 24.04 42.26 16.18
CA ALA A 550 23.89 42.29 14.74
C ALA A 550 24.84 41.28 14.12
N GLU A 551 24.34 40.48 13.17
CA GLU A 551 25.13 39.47 12.46
C GLU A 551 24.85 39.60 10.96
N VAL A 552 25.90 39.49 10.16
CA VAL A 552 25.82 39.35 8.70
C VAL A 552 26.62 38.13 8.31
N ALA A 553 26.06 37.28 7.47
CA ALA A 553 26.75 36.10 6.96
C ALA A 553 26.51 35.96 5.45
N PHE A 554 27.59 35.74 4.71
CA PHE A 554 27.59 35.45 3.29
C PHE A 554 27.87 33.96 3.10
N LEU A 555 26.94 33.25 2.48
CA LEU A 555 27.12 31.86 2.05
C LEU A 555 27.56 31.86 0.59
N LYS A 556 28.73 31.27 0.32
CA LYS A 556 29.15 30.87 -1.02
C LYS A 556 28.98 29.34 -1.14
N PRO A 557 27.89 28.86 -1.75
CA PRO A 557 27.72 27.45 -2.02
C PRO A 557 28.64 27.01 -3.16
N ASP A 558 29.11 25.77 -3.11
CA ASP A 558 29.91 25.15 -4.15
C ASP A 558 29.72 23.62 -4.09
N ALA A 559 30.16 22.92 -5.13
CA ALA A 559 30.20 21.46 -5.18
C ALA A 559 31.66 20.96 -4.97
N PRO A 560 31.86 19.79 -4.34
CA PRO A 560 33.19 19.20 -4.22
C PRO A 560 33.71 18.71 -5.56
N LYS A 561 34.93 19.09 -5.95
CA LYS A 561 35.56 18.71 -7.23
C LYS A 561 35.51 17.21 -7.61
N ALA A 562 35.31 16.33 -6.65
CA ALA A 562 35.20 14.89 -6.87
C ALA A 562 33.92 14.47 -7.61
N ASP A 563 32.88 15.30 -7.61
CA ASP A 563 31.61 15.06 -8.33
C ASP A 563 31.55 15.72 -9.73
N GLN A 564 32.65 16.30 -10.19
CA GLN A 564 32.68 17.00 -11.46
C GLN A 564 32.87 16.03 -12.62
N PHE A 565 32.00 16.14 -13.62
CA PHE A 565 32.16 15.49 -14.92
C PHE A 565 32.65 16.53 -15.93
N GLN A 566 33.81 16.27 -16.55
CA GLN A 566 34.45 17.21 -17.49
C GLN A 566 34.71 18.62 -16.91
N GLY A 567 34.88 18.73 -15.59
CA GLY A 567 35.13 20.00 -14.89
C GLY A 567 33.87 20.77 -14.50
N GLU A 568 32.68 20.22 -14.78
CA GLU A 568 31.39 20.80 -14.41
C GLU A 568 30.74 19.99 -13.29
N SER A 569 30.13 20.68 -12.32
CA SER A 569 29.33 20.01 -11.29
C SER A 569 28.15 19.31 -11.95
N THR A 570 28.10 17.99 -11.84
CA THR A 570 27.14 17.15 -12.56
C THR A 570 26.33 16.35 -11.56
N ILE A 571 25.00 16.44 -11.70
CA ILE A 571 24.05 15.66 -10.93
C ILE A 571 23.33 14.74 -11.90
N TYR A 572 23.39 13.44 -11.63
CA TYR A 572 22.68 12.43 -12.40
C TYR A 572 21.23 12.37 -11.92
N VAL A 573 20.31 12.88 -12.75
CA VAL A 573 18.86 12.75 -12.51
C VAL A 573 18.44 11.28 -12.63
N ASP A 574 19.03 10.57 -13.60
CA ASP A 574 18.96 9.12 -13.76
C ASP A 574 20.25 8.66 -14.46
N ASP A 575 20.95 7.70 -13.87
CA ASP A 575 22.16 7.07 -14.45
C ASP A 575 21.87 5.71 -15.09
N PHE A 576 20.61 5.25 -15.04
CA PHE A 576 20.11 3.94 -15.46
C PHE A 576 20.77 2.73 -14.79
N GLU A 577 21.64 2.91 -13.78
CA GLU A 577 22.30 1.78 -13.09
C GLU A 577 21.29 0.94 -12.31
N GLY A 578 20.28 1.58 -11.71
CA GLY A 578 19.19 0.91 -10.98
C GLY A 578 17.98 0.50 -11.84
N SER A 579 18.05 0.65 -13.17
CA SER A 579 16.90 0.42 -14.07
C SER A 579 16.55 -1.07 -14.26
N GLN A 580 17.49 -1.96 -13.96
CA GLN A 580 17.32 -3.40 -14.10
C GLN A 580 17.39 -4.08 -12.73
N THR A 581 16.35 -4.84 -12.40
CA THR A 581 16.34 -5.73 -11.25
C THR A 581 16.33 -7.16 -11.74
N THR A 582 17.31 -7.97 -11.32
CA THR A 582 17.37 -9.40 -11.66
C THR A 582 16.74 -10.23 -10.55
N ILE A 583 16.07 -11.33 -10.91
CA ILE A 583 15.58 -12.35 -9.99
C ILE A 583 16.31 -13.64 -10.36
N ASP A 584 17.08 -14.18 -9.42
CA ASP A 584 17.85 -15.41 -9.67
C ASP A 584 16.93 -16.64 -9.63
N MET A 585 16.88 -17.37 -10.74
CA MET A 585 16.08 -18.59 -10.92
C MET A 585 16.95 -19.86 -10.99
N ARG A 586 18.26 -19.77 -10.71
CA ARG A 586 19.19 -20.90 -10.89
C ARG A 586 19.18 -21.93 -9.77
N SER A 587 18.48 -21.67 -8.66
CA SER A 587 18.45 -22.58 -7.50
C SER A 587 17.76 -23.91 -7.84
N PRO A 588 18.48 -25.05 -7.96
CA PRO A 588 17.87 -26.29 -8.43
C PRO A 588 16.78 -26.83 -7.50
N PHE A 589 16.91 -26.60 -6.19
CA PHE A 589 15.95 -27.02 -5.17
C PHE A 589 14.62 -26.27 -5.23
N SER A 590 14.57 -25.11 -5.90
CA SER A 590 13.33 -24.34 -6.09
C SER A 590 12.50 -24.88 -7.27
N TRP A 591 13.10 -25.73 -8.12
CA TRP A 591 12.42 -26.36 -9.23
C TRP A 591 11.84 -27.72 -8.83
N SER A 592 10.69 -28.05 -9.40
CA SER A 592 9.99 -29.31 -9.18
C SER A 592 9.44 -29.86 -10.49
N LEU A 593 8.98 -31.11 -10.46
CA LEU A 593 8.41 -31.75 -11.65
C LEU A 593 7.16 -31.00 -12.10
N ALA A 594 7.15 -30.60 -13.38
CA ALA A 594 6.01 -29.91 -13.97
C ALA A 594 4.85 -30.87 -14.30
N SER A 595 3.64 -30.33 -14.27
CA SER A 595 2.45 -30.89 -14.93
C SER A 595 2.70 -31.03 -16.44
N VAL A 596 1.98 -31.93 -17.10
CA VAL A 596 2.11 -32.13 -18.55
C VAL A 596 1.60 -30.86 -19.25
N PRO A 597 2.42 -30.20 -20.09
CA PRO A 597 2.03 -28.94 -20.71
C PRO A 597 0.84 -29.16 -21.65
N VAL A 598 -0.14 -28.25 -21.57
CA VAL A 598 -1.27 -28.22 -22.51
C VAL A 598 -0.81 -27.83 -23.92
N LYS A 599 -1.49 -28.35 -24.94
CA LYS A 599 -1.25 -27.94 -26.34
C LYS A 599 -1.55 -26.45 -26.50
N ASN A 600 -0.92 -25.80 -27.49
CA ASN A 600 -1.28 -24.44 -27.87
C ASN A 600 -2.75 -24.39 -28.30
N THR A 601 -3.57 -23.61 -27.60
CA THR A 601 -5.00 -23.41 -27.90
C THR A 601 -5.24 -22.48 -29.09
N ASN A 602 -4.19 -21.85 -29.62
CA ASN A 602 -4.23 -20.97 -30.78
C ASN A 602 -3.33 -21.55 -31.90
N PRO A 603 -3.86 -22.44 -32.76
CA PRO A 603 -3.07 -23.08 -33.81
C PRO A 603 -2.66 -22.04 -34.86
N SER A 604 -1.45 -21.50 -34.74
CA SER A 604 -0.80 -20.89 -35.89
C SER A 604 -0.47 -22.01 -36.89
N PRO A 605 -0.66 -21.83 -38.21
CA PRO A 605 -0.21 -22.80 -39.21
C PRO A 605 1.30 -23.08 -39.16
N THR A 606 2.07 -22.28 -38.41
CA THR A 606 3.51 -22.43 -38.18
C THR A 606 3.90 -22.99 -36.81
N ASN A 607 2.95 -23.22 -35.89
CA ASN A 607 3.25 -23.63 -34.51
C ASN A 607 2.46 -24.89 -34.12
N THR A 608 2.94 -26.05 -34.59
CA THR A 608 2.47 -27.37 -34.16
C THR A 608 3.18 -27.79 -32.88
N TYR A 609 2.69 -27.32 -31.73
CA TYR A 609 3.06 -27.95 -30.46
C TYR A 609 2.41 -29.33 -30.42
N PRO A 610 3.18 -30.44 -30.30
CA PRO A 610 2.59 -31.77 -30.25
C PRO A 610 1.75 -31.89 -28.98
N ASP A 611 0.61 -32.55 -29.07
CA ASP A 611 -0.20 -32.89 -27.90
C ASP A 611 0.62 -33.82 -27.00
N PHE A 612 0.80 -33.45 -25.73
CA PHE A 612 1.53 -34.23 -24.74
C PHE A 612 0.62 -35.10 -23.86
N GLY A 613 -0.70 -35.09 -24.08
CA GLY A 613 -1.67 -35.86 -23.29
C GLY A 613 -2.14 -35.14 -22.03
N ALA A 614 -2.07 -33.80 -22.00
CA ALA A 614 -2.47 -33.00 -20.83
C ALA A 614 -3.95 -33.14 -20.46
N ASP A 615 -4.80 -33.51 -21.42
CA ASP A 615 -6.24 -33.73 -21.22
C ASP A 615 -6.56 -35.15 -20.70
N ALA A 616 -5.56 -36.04 -20.57
CA ALA A 616 -5.77 -37.42 -20.14
C ALA A 616 -5.98 -37.51 -18.62
N ASN A 617 -7.04 -38.21 -18.20
CA ASN A 617 -7.36 -38.46 -16.79
C ASN A 617 -6.99 -39.89 -16.33
N ASP A 618 -6.20 -40.61 -17.12
CA ASP A 618 -5.72 -41.96 -16.83
C ASP A 618 -4.18 -42.02 -16.81
N LEU A 619 -3.61 -43.21 -16.71
CA LEU A 619 -2.15 -43.40 -16.67
C LEU A 619 -1.43 -42.90 -17.94
N THR A 620 -2.16 -42.64 -19.04
CA THR A 620 -1.56 -42.15 -20.28
C THR A 620 -1.06 -40.70 -20.17
N TYR A 621 -1.52 -39.95 -19.16
CA TYR A 621 -1.08 -38.58 -18.86
C TYR A 621 0.44 -38.42 -18.89
N GLY A 622 1.18 -39.34 -18.26
CA GLY A 622 2.65 -39.28 -18.16
C GLY A 622 3.43 -39.89 -19.33
N TYR A 623 2.78 -40.45 -20.37
CA TYR A 623 3.45 -41.35 -21.33
C TYR A 623 4.55 -40.70 -22.15
N LYS A 624 4.46 -39.39 -22.35
CA LYS A 624 5.39 -38.59 -23.16
C LYS A 624 6.44 -37.86 -22.32
N ARG A 625 6.54 -38.13 -21.01
CA ARG A 625 7.55 -37.54 -20.14
C ARG A 625 8.88 -38.29 -20.25
N ALA A 626 9.87 -37.64 -20.83
CA ALA A 626 11.25 -38.10 -20.85
C ALA A 626 11.98 -37.80 -19.53
N LYS A 627 13.13 -38.42 -19.32
CA LYS A 627 13.94 -38.20 -18.12
C LYS A 627 14.70 -36.88 -18.24
N LEU A 628 14.34 -35.96 -17.36
CA LEU A 628 15.01 -34.69 -17.17
C LEU A 628 15.57 -34.68 -15.75
N SER A 629 16.84 -34.39 -15.61
CA SER A 629 17.48 -34.10 -14.32
C SER A 629 17.97 -32.67 -14.33
N TRP A 630 17.55 -31.90 -13.34
CA TRP A 630 18.03 -30.55 -13.09
C TRP A 630 18.86 -30.54 -11.81
N TYR A 631 20.04 -29.92 -11.85
CA TYR A 631 20.97 -29.91 -10.73
C TYR A 631 21.97 -28.76 -10.86
N SER A 632 22.84 -28.63 -9.87
CA SER A 632 24.08 -27.89 -9.96
C SER A 632 25.18 -28.82 -9.47
N ILE A 633 26.31 -28.90 -10.19
CA ILE A 633 27.41 -29.78 -9.78
C ILE A 633 28.02 -29.25 -8.49
N ASP A 634 27.99 -30.09 -7.45
CA ASP A 634 28.48 -29.70 -6.13
C ASP A 634 29.99 -29.36 -6.18
N PRO A 635 30.45 -28.29 -5.50
CA PRO A 635 31.85 -27.91 -5.46
C PRO A 635 32.82 -29.04 -5.05
N THR A 636 32.34 -30.02 -4.27
CA THR A 636 33.11 -31.20 -3.86
C THR A 636 33.71 -31.95 -5.05
N PHE A 637 33.01 -32.05 -6.19
CA PHE A 637 33.53 -32.71 -7.40
C PHE A 637 34.75 -32.02 -8.00
N TYR A 638 34.95 -30.72 -7.73
CA TYR A 638 36.09 -29.95 -8.23
C TYR A 638 37.21 -29.80 -7.18
N SER A 639 36.87 -29.80 -5.89
CA SER A 639 37.86 -29.63 -4.82
C SER A 639 38.42 -30.96 -4.29
N GLN A 640 37.60 -32.00 -4.26
CA GLN A 640 37.91 -33.32 -3.70
C GLN A 640 37.19 -34.39 -4.53
N THR A 641 37.66 -34.60 -5.75
CA THR A 641 37.06 -35.53 -6.72
C THR A 641 36.86 -36.92 -6.10
N PRO A 642 35.61 -37.39 -5.88
CA PRO A 642 35.37 -38.68 -5.25
C PRO A 642 35.57 -39.85 -6.21
N GLY A 643 36.17 -40.95 -5.72
CA GLY A 643 36.15 -42.27 -6.39
C GLY A 643 36.92 -42.35 -7.72
N ASP A 644 36.30 -43.02 -8.71
CA ASP A 644 36.88 -43.35 -10.02
C ASP A 644 36.70 -42.24 -11.09
N LEU A 645 36.23 -41.05 -10.71
CA LEU A 645 36.07 -39.93 -11.64
C LEU A 645 37.45 -39.39 -12.06
N SER A 646 37.68 -39.31 -13.37
CA SER A 646 38.93 -38.78 -13.90
C SER A 646 38.89 -37.26 -14.03
N ASN A 647 40.06 -36.61 -14.08
CA ASN A 647 40.16 -35.19 -14.38
C ASN A 647 39.54 -34.82 -15.75
N GLN A 648 39.43 -35.79 -16.66
CA GLN A 648 38.80 -35.56 -17.97
C GLN A 648 37.27 -35.47 -17.85
N ASP A 649 36.66 -36.20 -16.92
CA ASP A 649 35.21 -36.21 -16.70
C ASP A 649 34.69 -34.87 -16.16
N ILE A 650 35.51 -34.16 -15.40
CA ILE A 650 35.22 -32.80 -14.88
C ILE A 650 35.72 -31.68 -15.80
N ALA A 651 36.35 -32.02 -16.93
CA ALA A 651 36.87 -31.05 -17.89
C ALA A 651 35.97 -30.86 -19.13
N TYR A 652 34.92 -31.68 -19.30
CA TYR A 652 33.97 -31.50 -20.38
C TYR A 652 33.23 -30.16 -20.25
N ASN A 653 32.88 -29.53 -21.38
CA ASN A 653 32.14 -28.27 -21.36
C ASN A 653 30.82 -28.32 -20.59
N ALA A 654 30.19 -29.50 -20.50
CA ALA A 654 28.95 -29.69 -19.76
C ALA A 654 29.12 -29.92 -18.25
N THR A 655 30.34 -30.26 -17.80
CA THR A 655 30.61 -30.64 -16.39
C THR A 655 31.68 -29.78 -15.74
N ARG A 656 32.39 -28.96 -16.50
CA ARG A 656 33.43 -28.06 -16.00
C ARG A 656 32.86 -26.96 -15.13
N ARG A 657 33.68 -26.50 -14.19
CA ARG A 657 33.39 -25.32 -13.39
C ARG A 657 33.46 -24.07 -14.27
N VAL A 658 32.43 -23.22 -14.20
CA VAL A 658 32.38 -21.95 -14.93
C VAL A 658 32.87 -20.84 -14.01
N TYR A 659 33.92 -20.13 -14.41
CA TYR A 659 34.43 -18.98 -13.68
C TYR A 659 33.77 -17.70 -14.17
N SER A 660 33.62 -16.74 -13.26
CA SER A 660 33.01 -15.45 -13.57
C SER A 660 33.78 -14.68 -14.64
N GLU A 661 35.10 -14.87 -14.74
CA GLU A 661 35.93 -14.24 -15.76
C GLU A 661 35.54 -14.65 -17.20
N GLU A 662 34.90 -15.81 -17.37
CA GLU A 662 34.44 -16.28 -18.68
C GLU A 662 33.15 -15.57 -19.13
N LEU A 663 32.25 -15.27 -18.19
CA LEU A 663 30.93 -14.67 -18.46
C LEU A 663 30.95 -13.15 -18.29
N TYR A 664 31.70 -12.68 -17.31
CA TYR A 664 31.76 -11.30 -16.85
C TYR A 664 33.23 -10.83 -16.76
N PRO A 665 33.99 -10.85 -17.87
CA PRO A 665 35.43 -10.55 -17.87
C PRO A 665 35.81 -9.13 -17.42
N VAL A 666 34.84 -8.22 -17.42
CA VAL A 666 35.00 -6.81 -17.04
C VAL A 666 34.53 -6.51 -15.61
N THR A 667 34.04 -7.52 -14.88
CA THR A 667 33.55 -7.36 -13.51
C THR A 667 34.64 -7.69 -12.51
N ASP A 668 35.02 -6.72 -11.70
CA ASP A 668 35.98 -6.92 -10.62
C ASP A 668 35.31 -7.58 -9.40
N ILE A 669 35.79 -8.77 -9.03
CA ILE A 669 35.30 -9.52 -7.86
C ILE A 669 36.21 -9.24 -6.67
N ALA A 670 35.63 -8.88 -5.53
CA ALA A 670 36.40 -8.60 -4.33
C ALA A 670 37.12 -9.86 -3.81
N ALA A 671 38.31 -9.68 -3.24
CA ALA A 671 39.08 -10.78 -2.67
C ALA A 671 38.28 -11.52 -1.59
N GLY A 672 38.22 -12.86 -1.69
CA GLY A 672 37.45 -13.71 -0.77
C GLY A 672 35.99 -13.94 -1.15
N GLN A 673 35.47 -13.28 -2.19
CA GLN A 673 34.18 -13.63 -2.79
C GLN A 673 34.31 -14.84 -3.73
N LEU A 674 33.19 -15.54 -3.96
CA LEU A 674 33.13 -16.68 -4.87
C LEU A 674 33.35 -16.20 -6.32
N GLN A 675 34.44 -16.63 -6.94
CA GLN A 675 34.75 -16.37 -8.35
C GLN A 675 34.02 -17.32 -9.31
N VAL A 676 33.25 -18.26 -8.77
CA VAL A 676 32.64 -19.35 -9.51
C VAL A 676 31.17 -19.05 -9.70
N VAL A 677 30.71 -19.21 -10.94
CA VAL A 677 29.31 -19.06 -11.29
C VAL A 677 28.65 -20.43 -11.21
N ASN A 678 27.80 -20.62 -10.21
CA ASN A 678 26.98 -21.84 -10.13
C ASN A 678 25.97 -21.84 -11.30
N THR A 679 25.94 -22.97 -12.01
CA THR A 679 25.02 -23.21 -13.12
C THR A 679 23.78 -23.96 -12.66
N PHE A 680 22.69 -23.81 -13.42
CA PHE A 680 21.50 -24.62 -13.33
C PHE A 680 21.50 -25.57 -14.53
N ASP A 681 22.07 -26.75 -14.33
CA ASP A 681 22.30 -27.72 -15.39
C ASP A 681 21.02 -28.54 -15.64
N LEU A 682 20.66 -28.70 -16.91
CA LEU A 682 19.51 -29.48 -17.35
C LEU A 682 20.00 -30.61 -18.26
N SER A 683 20.07 -31.83 -17.73
CA SER A 683 20.36 -33.02 -18.54
C SER A 683 19.07 -33.67 -18.97
N TYR A 684 18.80 -33.61 -20.28
CA TYR A 684 17.58 -34.13 -20.90
C TYR A 684 17.88 -35.38 -21.72
N TYR A 685 17.24 -36.49 -21.34
CA TYR A 685 17.38 -37.80 -21.97
C TYR A 685 16.05 -38.17 -22.64
N PRO A 686 15.83 -37.76 -23.91
CA PRO A 686 14.54 -37.89 -24.59
C PRO A 686 14.07 -39.33 -24.79
N THR A 687 15.00 -40.28 -24.85
CA THR A 687 14.75 -41.71 -25.06
C THR A 687 14.60 -42.47 -23.76
N GLU A 688 14.96 -41.89 -22.61
CA GLU A 688 14.81 -42.51 -21.30
C GLU A 688 13.47 -42.11 -20.68
N ARG A 689 12.79 -43.06 -20.05
CA ARG A 689 11.54 -42.79 -19.33
C ARG A 689 11.80 -41.90 -18.12
N GLY A 690 11.05 -40.80 -18.04
CA GLY A 690 11.06 -39.92 -16.88
C GLY A 690 10.19 -40.42 -15.72
N PRO A 691 10.20 -39.71 -14.59
CA PRO A 691 9.40 -40.05 -13.41
C PRO A 691 7.90 -40.16 -13.72
N TYR A 692 7.23 -41.18 -13.16
CA TYR A 692 5.79 -41.43 -13.33
C TYR A 692 5.31 -41.55 -14.79
N ASN A 693 6.20 -41.92 -15.70
CA ASN A 693 5.83 -42.30 -17.07
C ASN A 693 5.50 -43.80 -17.07
N PHE A 694 4.25 -44.19 -17.33
CA PHE A 694 3.80 -45.59 -17.39
C PHE A 694 3.67 -46.18 -18.81
N ASN A 695 4.33 -45.55 -19.81
CA ASN A 695 4.24 -45.99 -21.20
C ASN A 695 4.79 -47.42 -21.37
N PRO A 696 3.97 -48.39 -21.82
CA PRO A 696 4.39 -49.78 -21.98
C PRO A 696 5.36 -49.99 -23.14
N VAL A 697 5.32 -49.13 -24.18
CA VAL A 697 6.19 -49.22 -25.36
C VAL A 697 7.59 -48.69 -25.06
N ALA A 698 7.69 -47.66 -24.23
CA ALA A 698 8.98 -47.12 -23.80
C ALA A 698 9.66 -47.96 -22.69
N ALA A 699 8.96 -48.97 -22.17
CA ALA A 699 9.46 -49.88 -21.12
C ALA A 699 10.31 -51.03 -21.69
N ALA A 700 10.11 -51.35 -22.97
CA ALA A 700 10.88 -52.29 -23.76
C ALA A 700 12.02 -51.55 -24.47
#